data_AF-Q8FLW9-F1
#
_entry.id   AF-Q8FLW9-F1
#
_cell.length_a   1.000
_cell.length_b   1.000
_cell.length_c   1.000
_cell.angle_alpha   90.00
_cell.angle_beta   90.00
_cell.angle_gamma   90.00
#
_symmetry.space_group_name_H-M   'P 1'
#
loop_
_entity.id
_entity.type
_entity.pdbx_description
1 polymer ?
#
loop_
_entity_poly.entity_id
_entity_poly.type
_entity_poly.pdbx_seq_one_letter_code
_entity_poly.pdbx_strand_id
1 'polypeptide(L)'
;MSKNVFKKLRRVMATILSVLLVSGLVAPVNAGAQHADEIPLNALSYGYGGQLDLRLLEGLLTGDGLSIAELKGTEQSWIDGDSPDPQDKAQQELDLEALQLINLNLGTIDLPLVGPGGLLEFTLDEATLGAVHEFANAKTPTEAYGAVGLVGSDGSTVDLTRGGEGDPYASINLLSLLNLQQSELFTSTLISDASLQLGVLGAKAERHNIGDAAEALCTGMNQVVYSDLHHPDLTHPILGEQYFTVTPALEASGLDDKRFCSDYRIADAKIIIDAPVVKDLMGTIETELQVLEAALNSTLAAGGTLDSILQAVGAILTGTLSLLNEILGLLGITVLDALELSVTAQVPVADVVETIVATPLSDANGLVAIDLDAGTIEIDLQKVHGGDLSNLAPNTPLLTSSNINAIAGTVTSLLTDSKADNSRGLMARLQNTIEGDDVTHTGGLYDTELSISLLLDGLTVANPLPLLPDLTLAGGTLTIDGTLGQLLNNSGFTFSGTGTLGAVDLLGSLVTTLVGGIGPLVEALLFDGPDSLVSALIGRLGTNDVVSLLVTSLSPLLKTVLQPVTNAIINRQTVEQIDQGNLFTVTALELNVVTLSGNATTNQSEDRLIGLPIATAAVLAQHWDLIDLDLNVANVGSGRGLHSDGYTYDVVCEADKWTGIDATGGDRVSYAAGNIGTGYSYTSTQLALTGVTDPGLATPLRALPGSVCTVTTNPPLSAEAALRPTGDTPTRTPYTYFLAESSVGPLISGVTPAGAPTNLESAGVIVGADAQVYVDASTVGDEWKTGSFTFVIPDDATSHTVNIVHAYDIDTRDIVVTKGTDGPADVGAIYNFQYSLDGGTTWGPDPADAISTGGSFTIAGVPLIDSTTLAPISVLVREEVPAPGAGGPEVFWAVDGTDLPPEPHDGTYARSAVFKAGLGITAVSASTPDLALAVTNAYPVDVDFEAMLPATGRTSLVWVFGMGLLLALGALSFFIYSRRR
;
A
#
# COMPACT_ATOMS: atom_id res chain seq x y z
N MET A 1 23.83 -53.95 -34.22
CA MET A 1 22.57 -53.77 -34.98
C MET A 1 21.50 -52.95 -34.22
N SER A 2 21.62 -52.73 -32.90
CA SER A 2 20.59 -52.02 -32.09
C SER A 2 20.66 -50.48 -32.10
N LYS A 3 21.82 -49.85 -32.35
CA LYS A 3 21.94 -48.37 -32.39
C LYS A 3 21.15 -47.71 -33.53
N ASN A 4 21.06 -48.35 -34.70
CA ASN A 4 20.29 -47.82 -35.83
C ASN A 4 18.77 -47.99 -35.68
N VAL A 5 18.33 -48.98 -34.88
CA VAL A 5 16.90 -49.17 -34.57
C VAL A 5 16.45 -48.12 -33.56
N PHE A 6 17.26 -47.81 -32.53
CA PHE A 6 16.99 -46.73 -31.58
C PHE A 6 16.93 -45.34 -32.22
N LYS A 7 17.85 -45.05 -33.16
CA LYS A 7 17.87 -43.77 -33.90
C LYS A 7 16.64 -43.61 -34.82
N LYS A 8 16.16 -44.71 -35.41
CA LYS A 8 14.92 -44.72 -36.21
C LYS A 8 13.67 -44.65 -35.36
N LEU A 9 13.62 -45.33 -34.20
CA LEU A 9 12.49 -45.29 -33.29
C LEU A 9 12.31 -43.89 -32.68
N ARG A 10 13.41 -43.20 -32.32
CA ARG A 10 13.38 -41.79 -31.86
C ARG A 10 12.92 -40.82 -32.95
N ARG A 11 13.35 -41.00 -34.21
CA ARG A 11 12.84 -40.18 -35.33
C ARG A 11 11.36 -40.41 -35.59
N VAL A 12 10.88 -41.65 -35.46
CA VAL A 12 9.46 -41.97 -35.63
C VAL A 12 8.63 -41.41 -34.46
N MET A 13 9.10 -41.51 -33.21
CA MET A 13 8.44 -40.86 -32.06
C MET A 13 8.41 -39.33 -32.21
N ALA A 14 9.52 -38.70 -32.60
CA ALA A 14 9.58 -37.24 -32.79
C ALA A 14 8.66 -36.78 -33.93
N THR A 15 8.52 -37.58 -34.99
CA THR A 15 7.59 -37.28 -36.10
C THR A 15 6.14 -37.49 -35.67
N ILE A 16 5.84 -38.52 -34.87
CA ILE A 16 4.50 -38.74 -34.32
C ILE A 16 4.14 -37.65 -33.31
N LEU A 17 5.06 -37.23 -32.43
CA LEU A 17 4.86 -36.10 -31.52
C LEU A 17 4.67 -34.79 -32.28
N SER A 18 5.48 -34.52 -33.31
CA SER A 18 5.33 -33.32 -34.14
C SER A 18 3.99 -33.29 -34.89
N VAL A 19 3.52 -34.44 -35.38
CA VAL A 19 2.20 -34.55 -36.01
C VAL A 19 1.07 -34.43 -34.99
N LEU A 20 1.24 -34.92 -33.75
CA LEU A 20 0.27 -34.76 -32.66
C LEU A 20 0.20 -33.31 -32.14
N LEU A 21 1.34 -32.59 -32.11
CA LEU A 21 1.43 -31.16 -31.79
C LEU A 21 0.80 -30.28 -32.88
N VAL A 22 1.05 -30.56 -34.17
CA VAL A 22 0.45 -29.82 -35.30
C VAL A 22 -1.05 -30.13 -35.46
N SER A 23 -1.53 -31.28 -34.96
CA SER A 23 -2.95 -31.66 -35.02
C SER A 23 -3.76 -31.35 -33.76
N GLY A 24 -3.15 -30.75 -32.72
CA GLY A 24 -3.83 -30.38 -31.48
C GLY A 24 -4.37 -31.58 -30.67
N LEU A 25 -3.88 -32.80 -30.92
CA LEU A 25 -4.41 -34.03 -30.29
C LEU A 25 -3.80 -34.32 -28.90
N VAL A 26 -2.75 -33.59 -28.51
CA VAL A 26 -2.24 -33.54 -27.15
C VAL A 26 -2.38 -32.08 -26.69
N ALA A 27 -3.53 -31.76 -26.12
CA ALA A 27 -3.67 -30.57 -25.30
C ALA A 27 -2.93 -30.83 -23.98
N PRO A 28 -2.28 -29.82 -23.35
CA PRO A 28 -1.92 -29.92 -21.95
C PRO A 28 -3.18 -30.37 -21.19
N VAL A 29 -3.05 -31.45 -20.43
CA VAL A 29 -4.16 -31.92 -19.61
C VAL A 29 -4.36 -30.83 -18.57
N ASN A 30 -5.48 -30.12 -18.62
CA ASN A 30 -5.87 -29.20 -17.56
C ASN A 30 -6.01 -30.03 -16.27
N ALA A 31 -4.95 -30.08 -15.47
CA ALA A 31 -5.12 -30.33 -14.06
C ALA A 31 -5.89 -29.13 -13.53
N GLY A 32 -7.11 -29.37 -13.03
CA GLY A 32 -7.89 -28.34 -12.37
C GLY A 32 -7.19 -27.95 -11.07
N ALA A 33 -6.26 -27.00 -11.15
CA ALA A 33 -5.86 -26.23 -9.99
C ALA A 33 -7.13 -25.57 -9.47
N GLN A 34 -7.51 -25.86 -8.21
CA GLN A 34 -8.60 -25.14 -7.56
C GLN A 34 -8.22 -23.66 -7.56
N HIS A 35 -9.08 -22.86 -8.19
CA HIS A 35 -8.95 -21.42 -8.39
C HIS A 35 -8.31 -20.74 -7.18
N ALA A 36 -7.33 -19.87 -7.42
CA ALA A 36 -7.09 -18.74 -6.52
C ALA A 36 -8.44 -18.04 -6.35
N ASP A 37 -8.89 -17.84 -5.11
CA ASP A 37 -10.12 -17.09 -4.94
C ASP A 37 -9.84 -15.70 -5.50
N GLU A 38 -10.52 -15.33 -6.58
CA GLU A 38 -10.51 -13.97 -7.12
C GLU A 38 -10.82 -13.03 -5.94
N ILE A 39 -10.10 -11.89 -5.84
CA ILE A 39 -10.37 -10.86 -4.83
C ILE A 39 -11.90 -10.73 -4.72
N PRO A 40 -12.53 -10.90 -3.54
CA PRO A 40 -13.97 -10.96 -3.46
C PRO A 40 -14.61 -9.76 -4.16
N LEU A 41 -15.64 -9.99 -5.00
CA LEU A 41 -16.27 -8.90 -5.78
C LEU A 41 -16.82 -7.75 -4.91
N ASN A 42 -17.07 -8.03 -3.64
CA ASN A 42 -17.52 -7.09 -2.61
C ASN A 42 -16.41 -6.63 -1.64
N ALA A 43 -15.14 -6.93 -1.92
CA ALA A 43 -14.02 -6.45 -1.11
C ALA A 43 -13.88 -4.94 -1.25
N LEU A 44 -13.89 -4.23 -0.11
CA LEU A 44 -13.62 -2.80 -0.03
C LEU A 44 -12.12 -2.56 0.11
N SER A 45 -11.43 -3.42 0.86
CA SER A 45 -9.97 -3.45 0.91
C SER A 45 -9.44 -4.88 0.88
N TYR A 46 -8.20 -5.02 0.47
CA TYR A 46 -7.50 -6.28 0.26
C TYR A 46 -6.00 -6.08 0.53
N GLY A 47 -5.43 -6.97 1.34
CA GLY A 47 -3.99 -7.08 1.55
C GLY A 47 -3.50 -8.45 1.10
N TYR A 48 -2.31 -8.48 0.54
CA TYR A 48 -1.62 -9.69 0.10
C TYR A 48 -0.13 -9.61 0.38
N GLY A 49 0.43 -10.71 0.89
CA GLY A 49 1.87 -10.92 0.98
C GLY A 49 2.19 -12.36 0.61
N GLY A 50 3.15 -12.56 -0.30
CA GLY A 50 3.54 -13.89 -0.76
C GLY A 50 4.98 -13.93 -1.26
N GLN A 51 5.76 -14.93 -0.85
CA GLN A 51 7.13 -15.09 -1.36
C GLN A 51 7.14 -15.49 -2.83
N LEU A 52 6.14 -16.26 -3.27
CA LEU A 52 5.92 -16.64 -4.67
C LEU A 52 4.44 -16.41 -4.99
N ASP A 53 4.14 -15.48 -5.90
CA ASP A 53 2.76 -15.30 -6.35
C ASP A 53 2.45 -16.30 -7.47
N LEU A 54 1.99 -17.49 -7.06
CA LEU A 54 1.67 -18.60 -7.96
C LEU A 54 0.40 -18.35 -8.79
N ARG A 55 -0.38 -17.30 -8.50
CA ARG A 55 -1.61 -16.97 -9.25
C ARG A 55 -1.28 -16.65 -10.71
N LEU A 56 -0.12 -16.04 -10.96
CA LEU A 56 0.31 -15.67 -12.31
C LEU A 56 0.78 -16.87 -13.16
N LEU A 57 0.97 -18.04 -12.56
CA LEU A 57 1.41 -19.27 -13.24
C LEU A 57 0.27 -20.26 -13.50
N GLU A 58 -0.98 -19.80 -13.38
CA GLU A 58 -2.18 -20.62 -13.54
C GLU A 58 -2.19 -21.36 -14.90
N GLY A 59 -2.52 -22.65 -14.86
CA GLY A 59 -2.55 -23.53 -16.03
C GLY A 59 -1.19 -24.12 -16.45
N LEU A 60 -0.10 -23.68 -15.84
CA LEU A 60 1.25 -24.23 -16.07
C LEU A 60 1.74 -25.10 -14.91
N LEU A 61 1.04 -25.13 -13.76
CA LEU A 61 1.46 -25.94 -12.61
C LEU A 61 0.92 -27.37 -12.69
N THR A 62 1.74 -28.36 -12.35
CA THR A 62 1.39 -29.79 -12.27
C THR A 62 1.89 -30.41 -10.96
N GLY A 63 1.12 -31.34 -10.37
CA GLY A 63 1.51 -32.05 -9.13
C GLY A 63 0.41 -32.93 -8.57
N ASP A 64 0.79 -34.11 -8.05
CA ASP A 64 -0.10 -35.05 -7.36
C ASP A 64 0.09 -34.86 -5.83
N GLY A 65 -0.86 -34.23 -5.13
CA GLY A 65 -1.00 -34.46 -3.68
C GLY A 65 -1.16 -33.26 -2.73
N LEU A 66 -1.15 -32.01 -3.18
CA LEU A 66 -1.41 -30.85 -2.31
C LEU A 66 -2.63 -30.05 -2.80
N SER A 67 -3.47 -29.60 -1.87
CA SER A 67 -4.38 -28.51 -2.18
C SER A 67 -3.54 -27.25 -2.31
N ILE A 68 -3.48 -26.68 -3.51
CA ILE A 68 -2.81 -25.42 -3.86
C ILE A 68 -3.16 -24.25 -2.91
N ALA A 69 -4.22 -24.38 -2.10
CA ALA A 69 -4.62 -23.48 -1.03
C ALA A 69 -3.54 -23.16 0.01
N GLU A 70 -2.60 -24.05 0.31
CA GLU A 70 -1.55 -23.81 1.33
C GLU A 70 -0.39 -22.93 0.80
N LEU A 71 -0.34 -22.68 -0.50
CA LEU A 71 0.80 -22.07 -1.21
C LEU A 71 0.45 -20.76 -1.94
N LYS A 72 -0.72 -20.18 -1.64
CA LYS A 72 -1.21 -18.96 -2.31
C LYS A 72 -0.58 -17.66 -1.79
N GLY A 73 0.24 -17.72 -0.74
CA GLY A 73 0.58 -16.55 0.05
C GLY A 73 -0.46 -16.31 1.15
N THR A 74 -0.29 -15.23 1.91
CA THR A 74 -1.26 -14.76 2.89
C THR A 74 -2.10 -13.63 2.31
N GLU A 75 -3.42 -13.75 2.42
CA GLU A 75 -4.36 -12.71 1.98
C GLU A 75 -5.43 -12.42 3.02
N GLN A 76 -5.93 -11.19 3.02
CA GLN A 76 -7.04 -10.76 3.86
C GLN A 76 -7.85 -9.72 3.10
N SER A 77 -9.17 -9.84 3.16
CA SER A 77 -10.11 -8.89 2.56
C SER A 77 -11.00 -8.29 3.65
N TRP A 78 -11.32 -7.01 3.52
CA TRP A 78 -12.43 -6.39 4.22
C TRP A 78 -13.64 -6.36 3.29
N ILE A 79 -14.75 -6.96 3.69
CA ILE A 79 -15.99 -6.96 2.90
C ILE A 79 -17.08 -6.13 3.58
N ASP A 80 -18.05 -5.69 2.79
CA ASP A 80 -19.24 -5.01 3.33
C ASP A 80 -19.97 -5.89 4.35
N GLY A 81 -20.28 -5.33 5.52
CA GLY A 81 -20.85 -6.03 6.68
C GLY A 81 -19.85 -6.55 7.72
N ASP A 82 -18.54 -6.45 7.49
CA ASP A 82 -17.52 -6.71 8.52
C ASP A 82 -17.60 -5.67 9.66
N SER A 83 -17.23 -6.08 10.88
CA SER A 83 -17.22 -5.19 12.06
C SER A 83 -16.29 -4.00 11.83
N PRO A 84 -16.64 -2.75 12.20
CA PRO A 84 -15.76 -1.59 12.07
C PRO A 84 -14.50 -1.63 12.96
N ASP A 85 -14.37 -2.64 13.83
CA ASP A 85 -13.17 -2.85 14.63
C ASP A 85 -11.99 -3.35 13.77
N PRO A 86 -10.75 -2.92 14.05
CA PRO A 86 -9.55 -3.39 13.34
C PRO A 86 -9.47 -4.91 13.34
N GLN A 87 -9.36 -5.51 12.15
CA GLN A 87 -9.13 -6.95 12.05
C GLN A 87 -7.71 -7.30 12.52
N ASP A 88 -7.58 -8.46 13.17
CA ASP A 88 -6.27 -9.06 13.41
C ASP A 88 -5.65 -9.43 12.07
N LYS A 89 -4.34 -9.20 11.96
CA LYS A 89 -3.58 -9.50 10.74
C LYS A 89 -3.57 -11.00 10.43
N ALA A 90 -3.69 -11.34 9.16
CA ALA A 90 -3.35 -12.65 8.65
C ALA A 90 -1.83 -12.78 8.52
N GLN A 91 -1.28 -13.92 8.93
CA GLN A 91 0.14 -14.23 8.77
C GLN A 91 0.37 -15.74 8.59
N GLN A 92 1.38 -16.10 7.81
CA GLN A 92 1.79 -17.48 7.62
C GLN A 92 3.32 -17.59 7.46
N GLU A 93 3.89 -18.74 7.82
CA GLU A 93 5.27 -19.12 7.53
C GLU A 93 5.35 -19.88 6.19
N LEU A 94 6.37 -19.63 5.39
CA LEU A 94 6.55 -20.30 4.10
C LEU A 94 6.89 -21.79 4.28
N ASP A 95 6.07 -22.69 3.73
CA ASP A 95 6.33 -24.13 3.70
C ASP A 95 7.08 -24.55 2.42
N LEU A 96 8.38 -24.75 2.55
CA LEU A 96 9.23 -25.19 1.44
C LEU A 96 9.10 -26.68 1.11
N GLU A 97 8.70 -27.53 2.06
CA GLU A 97 8.48 -28.95 1.78
C GLU A 97 7.28 -29.11 0.83
N ALA A 98 6.25 -28.27 0.99
CA ALA A 98 5.12 -28.21 0.09
C ALA A 98 5.51 -27.70 -1.32
N LEU A 99 6.40 -26.70 -1.42
CA LEU A 99 6.86 -26.14 -2.71
C LEU A 99 7.69 -27.13 -3.55
N GLN A 100 8.42 -28.06 -2.93
CA GLN A 100 9.20 -29.09 -3.64
C GLN A 100 8.34 -30.10 -4.41
N LEU A 101 7.04 -30.15 -4.13
CA LEU A 101 6.10 -31.09 -4.75
C LEU A 101 5.40 -30.52 -6.00
N ILE A 102 5.63 -29.24 -6.33
CA ILE A 102 5.06 -28.56 -7.51
C ILE A 102 6.06 -28.58 -8.68
N ASN A 103 5.57 -28.93 -9.86
CA ASN A 103 6.30 -28.78 -11.12
C ASN A 103 5.67 -27.69 -11.99
N LEU A 104 6.52 -27.01 -12.76
CA LEU A 104 6.13 -26.11 -13.84
C LEU A 104 6.16 -26.88 -15.17
N ASN A 105 4.99 -27.04 -15.77
CA ASN A 105 4.76 -27.63 -17.08
C ASN A 105 4.82 -26.55 -18.17
N LEU A 106 5.91 -26.53 -18.91
CA LEU A 106 6.10 -25.66 -20.08
C LEU A 106 5.84 -26.42 -21.39
N GLY A 107 4.88 -27.34 -21.39
CA GLY A 107 4.51 -28.18 -22.52
C GLY A 107 5.25 -29.53 -22.54
N THR A 108 6.40 -29.62 -23.20
CA THR A 108 7.20 -30.87 -23.24
C THR A 108 8.16 -31.03 -22.06
N ILE A 109 8.22 -30.02 -21.19
CA ILE A 109 9.16 -29.93 -20.07
C ILE A 109 8.32 -29.78 -18.80
N ASP A 110 8.47 -30.72 -17.87
CA ASP A 110 8.06 -30.56 -16.46
C ASP A 110 9.33 -30.31 -15.66
N LEU A 111 9.39 -29.16 -14.99
CA LEU A 111 10.55 -28.73 -14.22
C LEU A 111 10.11 -28.51 -12.77
N PRO A 112 10.78 -29.10 -11.76
CA PRO A 112 10.46 -28.80 -10.35
C PRO A 112 10.50 -27.30 -10.11
N LEU A 113 9.49 -26.74 -9.44
CA LEU A 113 9.46 -25.32 -9.13
C LEU A 113 10.56 -24.99 -8.11
N VAL A 114 10.65 -25.81 -7.06
CA VAL A 114 11.65 -25.68 -5.98
C VAL A 114 12.41 -27.00 -5.77
N GLY A 115 13.73 -26.93 -5.56
CA GLY A 115 14.58 -28.07 -5.16
C GLY A 115 15.71 -28.38 -6.15
N PRO A 116 16.49 -29.46 -5.92
CA PRO A 116 17.65 -29.80 -6.75
C PRO A 116 17.28 -30.01 -8.22
N GLY A 117 17.85 -29.19 -9.11
CA GLY A 117 17.53 -29.19 -10.55
C GLY A 117 16.20 -28.55 -10.92
N GLY A 118 15.52 -27.89 -9.97
CA GLY A 118 14.34 -27.07 -10.18
C GLY A 118 14.65 -25.66 -10.69
N LEU A 119 13.62 -24.83 -10.86
CA LEU A 119 13.75 -23.42 -11.25
C LEU A 119 14.37 -22.57 -10.12
N LEU A 120 13.93 -22.83 -8.88
CA LEU A 120 14.43 -22.23 -7.66
C LEU A 120 15.12 -23.30 -6.81
N GLU A 121 16.43 -23.19 -6.62
CA GLU A 121 17.18 -24.03 -5.70
C GLU A 121 17.55 -23.20 -4.48
N PHE A 122 16.96 -23.51 -3.34
CA PHE A 122 17.38 -22.86 -2.12
C PHE A 122 18.56 -23.62 -1.51
N THR A 123 19.75 -23.04 -1.60
CA THR A 123 20.94 -23.54 -0.89
C THR A 123 20.84 -23.14 0.57
N LEU A 124 20.10 -23.93 1.34
CA LEU A 124 19.81 -23.69 2.74
C LEU A 124 20.33 -24.86 3.58
N ASP A 125 21.40 -24.61 4.33
CA ASP A 125 21.70 -25.44 5.49
C ASP A 125 20.54 -25.25 6.49
N GLU A 126 20.06 -26.35 7.08
CA GLU A 126 18.77 -26.59 7.76
C GLU A 126 18.36 -25.61 8.91
N ALA A 127 19.01 -24.46 9.10
CA ALA A 127 18.83 -23.55 10.24
C ALA A 127 18.30 -22.13 9.93
N THR A 128 18.19 -21.68 8.68
CA THR A 128 17.96 -20.25 8.37
C THR A 128 16.61 -19.90 7.73
N LEU A 129 15.75 -20.88 7.45
CA LEU A 129 14.39 -20.61 6.95
C LEU A 129 13.37 -20.19 8.00
N GLY A 130 13.74 -20.29 9.27
CA GLY A 130 12.82 -20.11 10.39
C GLY A 130 12.31 -18.69 10.63
N ALA A 131 12.21 -17.83 9.61
CA ALA A 131 11.68 -16.48 9.80
C ALA A 131 11.20 -15.74 8.53
N VAL A 132 10.93 -16.39 7.37
CA VAL A 132 10.24 -15.69 6.27
C VAL A 132 8.73 -15.79 6.49
N HIS A 133 8.10 -14.66 6.75
CA HIS A 133 6.67 -14.56 7.02
C HIS A 133 5.99 -13.73 5.94
N GLU A 134 4.81 -14.19 5.60
CA GLU A 134 3.87 -13.55 4.71
C GLU A 134 2.81 -12.89 5.57
N PHE A 135 2.45 -11.65 5.25
CA PHE A 135 1.52 -10.85 6.03
C PHE A 135 0.50 -10.19 5.10
N ALA A 136 -0.75 -10.22 5.54
CA ALA A 136 -1.82 -9.40 4.98
C ALA A 136 -2.65 -8.80 6.13
N ASN A 137 -3.04 -7.54 5.97
CA ASN A 137 -3.94 -6.87 6.89
C ASN A 137 -4.84 -5.90 6.13
N ALA A 138 -6.11 -6.29 5.94
CA ALA A 138 -7.17 -5.39 5.50
C ALA A 138 -7.84 -4.81 6.76
N LYS A 139 -7.27 -3.73 7.31
CA LYS A 139 -7.59 -3.24 8.65
C LYS A 139 -8.91 -2.48 8.72
N THR A 140 -9.25 -1.76 7.65
CA THR A 140 -10.51 -1.03 7.45
C THR A 140 -10.82 -0.98 5.94
N PRO A 141 -12.01 -0.53 5.50
CA PRO A 141 -12.31 -0.34 4.08
C PRO A 141 -11.32 0.57 3.31
N THR A 142 -10.60 1.44 4.03
CA THR A 142 -9.68 2.45 3.46
C THR A 142 -8.22 2.22 3.84
N GLU A 143 -7.91 1.17 4.61
CA GLU A 143 -6.57 0.86 5.08
C GLU A 143 -6.24 -0.60 4.82
N ALA A 144 -5.20 -0.84 4.04
CA ALA A 144 -4.71 -2.18 3.73
C ALA A 144 -3.18 -2.23 3.72
N TYR A 145 -2.67 -3.39 4.09
CA TYR A 145 -1.25 -3.67 4.23
C TYR A 145 -0.97 -5.08 3.71
N GLY A 146 0.08 -5.21 2.92
CA GLY A 146 0.62 -6.48 2.44
C GLY A 146 2.14 -6.47 2.57
N ALA A 147 2.72 -7.57 3.04
CA ALA A 147 4.18 -7.67 3.11
C ALA A 147 4.68 -9.10 3.14
N VAL A 148 5.94 -9.26 2.74
CA VAL A 148 6.69 -10.51 2.86
C VAL A 148 8.15 -10.20 3.19
N GLY A 149 8.72 -10.98 4.12
CA GLY A 149 10.13 -10.88 4.48
C GLY A 149 10.42 -11.43 5.87
N LEU A 150 11.55 -11.02 6.45
CA LEU A 150 11.99 -11.53 7.76
C LEU A 150 11.14 -10.98 8.91
N VAL A 151 10.94 -11.79 9.96
CA VAL A 151 10.26 -11.32 11.18
C VAL A 151 11.05 -10.21 11.86
N GLY A 152 10.36 -9.08 12.08
CA GLY A 152 10.87 -7.97 12.87
C GLY A 152 11.05 -8.31 14.33
N SER A 153 11.82 -7.49 15.04
CA SER A 153 12.12 -7.71 16.47
C SER A 153 10.89 -7.76 17.39
N ASP A 154 9.73 -7.31 16.91
CA ASP A 154 8.45 -7.30 17.60
C ASP A 154 7.59 -8.56 17.35
N GLY A 155 8.03 -9.48 16.47
CA GLY A 155 7.28 -10.68 16.11
C GLY A 155 6.04 -10.40 15.25
N SER A 156 5.92 -9.19 14.73
CA SER A 156 4.63 -8.62 14.35
C SER A 156 4.70 -7.81 13.04
N THR A 157 5.90 -7.43 12.61
CA THR A 157 6.18 -6.70 11.38
C THR A 157 7.16 -7.48 10.50
N VAL A 158 7.21 -7.14 9.22
CA VAL A 158 8.31 -7.53 8.35
C VAL A 158 9.44 -6.52 8.53
N ASP A 159 10.63 -7.01 8.83
CA ASP A 159 11.86 -6.22 8.85
C ASP A 159 12.64 -6.44 7.55
N LEU A 160 12.58 -5.45 6.69
CA LEU A 160 13.32 -5.39 5.42
C LEU A 160 14.80 -5.01 5.63
N THR A 161 15.24 -4.65 6.84
CA THR A 161 16.61 -4.19 7.10
C THR A 161 17.60 -5.30 7.45
N ARG A 162 17.11 -6.54 7.65
CA ARG A 162 17.91 -7.72 7.95
C ARG A 162 18.25 -8.51 6.68
N GLY A 163 19.48 -9.03 6.59
CA GLY A 163 20.03 -9.65 5.38
C GLY A 163 21.36 -9.00 4.98
N GLY A 164 22.49 -9.67 5.22
CA GLY A 164 23.84 -9.22 4.92
C GLY A 164 24.74 -10.29 4.30
N GLU A 165 25.97 -9.90 3.96
CA GLU A 165 27.00 -10.74 3.35
C GLU A 165 27.25 -12.00 4.22
N GLY A 166 26.82 -13.18 3.72
CA GLY A 166 26.92 -14.47 4.42
C GLY A 166 25.59 -15.12 4.81
N ASP A 167 24.46 -14.45 4.59
CA ASP A 167 23.12 -15.06 4.68
C ASP A 167 22.84 -15.99 3.50
N PRO A 168 21.94 -16.98 3.65
CA PRO A 168 21.70 -17.98 2.61
C PRO A 168 21.10 -17.37 1.33
N TYR A 169 21.55 -17.86 0.19
CA TYR A 169 21.08 -17.41 -1.11
C TYR A 169 19.99 -18.34 -1.66
N ALA A 170 18.97 -17.75 -2.27
CA ALA A 170 18.14 -18.42 -3.25
C ALA A 170 18.91 -18.45 -4.58
N SER A 171 19.06 -19.63 -5.18
CA SER A 171 19.78 -19.81 -6.44
C SER A 171 18.80 -20.13 -7.57
N ILE A 172 18.92 -19.43 -8.69
CA ILE A 172 18.16 -19.68 -9.91
C ILE A 172 19.11 -20.25 -10.95
N ASN A 173 18.83 -21.46 -11.45
CA ASN A 173 19.66 -22.08 -12.48
C ASN A 173 19.38 -21.46 -13.86
N LEU A 174 20.32 -20.67 -14.38
CA LEU A 174 20.21 -19.98 -15.66
C LEU A 174 20.29 -20.94 -16.86
N LEU A 175 20.98 -22.08 -16.70
CA LEU A 175 21.06 -23.10 -17.76
C LEU A 175 19.75 -23.88 -17.90
N SER A 176 19.07 -24.16 -16.77
CA SER A 176 17.70 -24.72 -16.75
C SER A 176 16.72 -23.76 -17.41
N LEU A 177 16.78 -22.47 -17.04
CA LEU A 177 15.91 -21.42 -17.58
C LEU A 177 15.99 -21.31 -19.11
N LEU A 178 17.19 -21.46 -19.66
CA LEU A 178 17.44 -21.39 -21.10
C LEU A 178 17.25 -22.73 -21.84
N ASN A 179 16.95 -23.83 -21.13
CA ASN A 179 16.98 -25.19 -21.65
C ASN A 179 18.31 -25.53 -22.37
N LEU A 180 19.42 -25.02 -21.84
CA LEU A 180 20.75 -25.19 -22.44
C LEU A 180 21.52 -26.38 -21.88
N GLN A 181 21.01 -27.03 -20.82
CA GLN A 181 21.61 -28.24 -20.23
C GLN A 181 21.77 -29.41 -21.22
N GLN A 182 21.01 -29.44 -22.33
CA GLN A 182 21.10 -30.50 -23.35
C GLN A 182 21.91 -30.12 -24.60
N SER A 183 22.46 -28.90 -24.65
CA SER A 183 23.19 -28.39 -25.82
C SER A 183 24.63 -28.88 -25.83
N GLU A 184 25.11 -29.39 -26.97
CA GLU A 184 26.53 -29.77 -27.18
C GLU A 184 27.50 -28.57 -27.15
N LEU A 185 27.00 -27.33 -27.02
CA LEU A 185 27.83 -26.13 -26.80
C LEU A 185 28.09 -25.86 -25.30
N PHE A 186 27.21 -26.37 -24.42
CA PHE A 186 27.35 -26.34 -22.97
C PHE A 186 27.84 -27.72 -22.54
N THR A 187 29.02 -28.06 -23.02
CA THR A 187 29.74 -29.25 -22.61
C THR A 187 30.26 -29.04 -21.20
N SER A 188 30.45 -30.13 -20.45
CA SER A 188 31.14 -30.17 -19.16
C SER A 188 32.59 -29.62 -19.18
N THR A 189 33.00 -28.97 -20.27
CA THR A 189 34.35 -28.47 -20.53
C THR A 189 34.41 -26.95 -20.64
N LEU A 190 33.31 -26.23 -20.95
CA LEU A 190 33.34 -24.76 -21.09
C LEU A 190 32.58 -24.05 -19.97
N ILE A 191 31.29 -24.37 -19.80
CA ILE A 191 30.46 -23.91 -18.67
C ILE A 191 29.65 -25.11 -18.19
N SER A 192 29.88 -25.53 -16.95
CA SER A 192 29.18 -26.67 -16.32
C SER A 192 27.95 -26.22 -15.56
N ASP A 193 27.97 -25.02 -14.97
CA ASP A 193 26.84 -24.45 -14.24
C ASP A 193 26.80 -22.92 -14.34
N ALA A 194 25.61 -22.35 -14.25
CA ALA A 194 25.42 -20.91 -14.16
C ALA A 194 24.18 -20.61 -13.32
N SER A 195 24.36 -19.86 -12.24
CA SER A 195 23.30 -19.52 -11.30
C SER A 195 23.24 -18.03 -10.99
N LEU A 196 22.01 -17.51 -10.83
CA LEU A 196 21.74 -16.22 -10.22
C LEU A 196 21.42 -16.46 -8.75
N GLN A 197 22.30 -16.02 -7.86
CA GLN A 197 22.15 -16.10 -6.42
C GLN A 197 21.59 -14.79 -5.90
N LEU A 198 20.51 -14.88 -5.12
CA LEU A 198 19.78 -13.76 -4.54
C LEU A 198 19.80 -13.91 -3.03
N GLY A 199 20.16 -12.83 -2.34
CA GLY A 199 20.06 -12.76 -0.89
C GLY A 199 18.59 -12.67 -0.44
N VAL A 200 18.38 -12.24 0.81
CA VAL A 200 17.04 -12.01 1.36
C VAL A 200 16.26 -11.02 0.47
N LEU A 201 15.06 -11.44 0.08
CA LEU A 201 14.10 -10.65 -0.68
C LEU A 201 12.93 -10.28 0.23
N GLY A 202 12.40 -9.08 0.08
CA GLY A 202 11.18 -8.68 0.76
C GLY A 202 10.49 -7.54 0.03
N ALA A 203 9.17 -7.47 0.20
CA ALA A 203 8.35 -6.41 -0.38
C ALA A 203 7.28 -5.99 0.62
N LYS A 204 6.92 -4.72 0.55
CA LYS A 204 5.87 -4.11 1.35
C LYS A 204 5.05 -3.17 0.48
N ALA A 205 3.74 -3.32 0.56
CA ALA A 205 2.78 -2.43 -0.05
C ALA A 205 1.78 -1.99 1.02
N GLU A 206 1.48 -0.70 1.09
CA GLU A 206 0.61 -0.15 2.11
C GLU A 206 -0.24 0.99 1.54
N ARG A 207 -1.48 1.02 2.00
CA ARG A 207 -2.43 2.09 1.73
C ARG A 207 -3.04 2.54 3.05
N HIS A 208 -2.86 3.81 3.37
CA HIS A 208 -3.33 4.42 4.62
C HIS A 208 -4.73 5.00 4.49
N ASN A 209 -5.41 5.10 5.64
CA ASN A 209 -6.67 5.83 5.76
C ASN A 209 -6.43 7.36 5.67
N ILE A 210 -7.08 8.05 4.74
CA ILE A 210 -6.82 9.48 4.44
C ILE A 210 -7.61 10.44 5.37
N GLY A 211 -7.89 10.00 6.60
CA GLY A 211 -8.30 10.90 7.69
C GLY A 211 -7.12 11.71 8.27
N ASP A 212 -5.89 11.29 8.00
CA ASP A 212 -4.66 11.86 8.54
C ASP A 212 -4.02 12.87 7.56
N ALA A 213 -3.46 13.96 8.08
CA ALA A 213 -2.82 15.00 7.29
C ALA A 213 -1.78 14.43 6.30
N ALA A 214 -1.92 14.79 5.02
CA ALA A 214 -1.23 14.24 3.85
C ALA A 214 0.32 14.24 3.88
N GLU A 215 0.96 14.74 4.94
CA GLU A 215 2.41 14.89 5.07
C GLU A 215 3.09 13.76 5.88
N ALA A 216 2.36 12.85 6.51
CA ALA A 216 2.91 11.77 7.36
C ALA A 216 2.69 10.32 6.85
N LEU A 217 2.06 10.16 5.68
CA LEU A 217 1.47 8.87 5.25
C LEU A 217 2.51 7.75 5.10
N CYS A 218 3.61 7.91 4.37
CA CYS A 218 4.57 6.82 4.14
C CYS A 218 5.80 6.84 5.07
N THR A 219 5.61 6.96 6.38
CA THR A 219 6.75 7.03 7.32
C THR A 219 7.62 5.76 7.24
N GLY A 220 8.85 5.90 6.74
CA GLY A 220 9.79 4.78 6.57
C GLY A 220 9.61 3.96 5.29
N MET A 221 8.82 4.44 4.33
CA MET A 221 8.62 3.84 3.00
C MET A 221 8.66 4.90 1.91
N ASN A 222 8.71 4.47 0.65
CA ASN A 222 8.62 5.38 -0.50
C ASN A 222 7.15 5.65 -0.85
N GLN A 223 6.79 6.92 -0.91
CA GLN A 223 5.51 7.34 -1.51
C GLN A 223 5.60 7.14 -3.02
N VAL A 224 4.59 6.48 -3.58
CA VAL A 224 4.46 6.21 -5.01
C VAL A 224 3.24 6.96 -5.54
N VAL A 225 3.46 7.75 -6.58
CA VAL A 225 2.40 8.36 -7.38
C VAL A 225 2.40 7.72 -8.77
N TYR A 226 1.25 7.66 -9.45
CA TYR A 226 1.15 7.03 -10.78
C TYR A 226 2.19 7.54 -11.80
N SER A 227 2.59 8.82 -11.69
CA SER A 227 3.65 9.38 -12.54
C SER A 227 5.01 8.72 -12.35
N ASP A 228 5.30 8.21 -11.15
CA ASP A 228 6.58 7.59 -10.80
C ASP A 228 6.69 6.17 -11.37
N LEU A 229 5.54 5.57 -11.72
CA LEU A 229 5.49 4.26 -12.34
C LEU A 229 5.88 4.32 -13.81
N HIS A 230 5.81 5.49 -14.46
CA HIS A 230 6.12 5.69 -15.88
C HIS A 230 7.57 6.18 -16.09
N HIS A 231 8.39 5.39 -16.77
CA HIS A 231 9.78 5.76 -17.11
C HIS A 231 9.96 5.81 -18.64
N PRO A 232 9.94 7.01 -19.27
CA PRO A 232 9.95 7.14 -20.74
C PRO A 232 11.23 6.61 -21.39
N ASP A 233 12.31 6.45 -20.62
CA ASP A 233 13.63 6.04 -21.11
C ASP A 233 13.93 4.53 -20.96
N LEU A 234 13.04 3.76 -20.32
CA LEU A 234 13.24 2.31 -20.10
C LEU A 234 12.30 1.52 -21.01
N THR A 235 12.70 1.35 -22.27
CA THR A 235 12.05 0.38 -23.18
C THR A 235 12.67 -1.00 -22.97
N HIS A 236 11.86 -1.96 -22.54
CA HIS A 236 12.33 -3.33 -22.39
C HIS A 236 12.58 -3.97 -23.76
N PRO A 237 13.69 -4.72 -23.96
CA PRO A 237 14.07 -5.26 -25.27
C PRO A 237 13.01 -6.16 -25.93
N ILE A 238 12.16 -6.79 -25.12
CA ILE A 238 11.13 -7.73 -25.57
C ILE A 238 9.71 -7.18 -25.36
N LEU A 239 9.48 -6.35 -24.34
CA LEU A 239 8.11 -5.94 -23.91
C LEU A 239 7.74 -4.50 -24.32
N GLY A 240 8.70 -3.69 -24.77
CA GLY A 240 8.42 -2.31 -25.16
C GLY A 240 7.75 -1.51 -24.04
N GLU A 241 6.68 -0.77 -24.36
CA GLU A 241 5.90 0.06 -23.44
C GLU A 241 4.90 -0.73 -22.57
N GLN A 242 4.74 -2.05 -22.78
CA GLN A 242 3.84 -2.91 -21.97
C GLN A 242 4.32 -3.10 -20.53
N TYR A 243 5.46 -2.50 -20.16
CA TYR A 243 5.95 -2.39 -18.79
C TYR A 243 5.01 -1.57 -17.89
N PHE A 244 4.27 -0.64 -18.47
CA PHE A 244 3.53 0.38 -17.75
C PHE A 244 2.03 0.06 -17.70
N THR A 245 1.61 -0.70 -16.71
CA THR A 245 0.20 -0.79 -16.34
C THR A 245 -0.15 0.40 -15.45
N VAL A 246 -0.24 1.57 -16.06
CA VAL A 246 -1.20 2.60 -15.64
C VAL A 246 -1.97 2.90 -16.92
N THR A 247 -3.17 2.36 -17.06
CA THR A 247 -3.94 2.63 -18.28
C THR A 247 -4.32 4.11 -18.32
N PRO A 248 -4.39 4.75 -19.50
CA PRO A 248 -4.85 6.14 -19.60
C PRO A 248 -6.25 6.36 -19.00
N ALA A 249 -7.08 5.32 -18.97
CA ALA A 249 -8.37 5.32 -18.28
C ALA A 249 -8.22 5.44 -16.74
N LEU A 250 -7.20 4.78 -16.18
CA LEU A 250 -6.85 4.87 -14.76
C LEU A 250 -6.33 6.25 -14.36
N GLU A 251 -5.49 6.86 -15.21
CA GLU A 251 -5.00 8.23 -14.95
C GLU A 251 -6.14 9.26 -14.95
N ALA A 252 -7.21 9.00 -15.71
CA ALA A 252 -8.35 9.89 -15.85
C ALA A 252 -9.48 9.65 -14.84
N SER A 253 -9.46 8.54 -14.08
CA SER A 253 -10.65 8.06 -13.38
C SER A 253 -11.05 8.89 -12.16
N GLY A 254 -10.14 9.64 -11.52
CA GLY A 254 -10.45 10.43 -10.32
C GLY A 254 -10.91 9.60 -9.11
N LEU A 255 -10.92 8.26 -9.24
CA LEU A 255 -11.41 7.30 -8.24
C LEU A 255 -10.39 7.06 -7.10
N ASP A 256 -9.29 7.80 -7.07
CA ASP A 256 -8.18 7.58 -6.14
C ASP A 256 -7.31 8.83 -5.99
N ASP A 257 -6.70 9.04 -4.82
CA ASP A 257 -5.72 10.11 -4.60
C ASP A 257 -4.37 9.82 -5.31
N LYS A 258 -4.30 8.65 -5.94
CA LYS A 258 -3.19 8.10 -6.74
C LYS A 258 -1.93 7.89 -5.90
N ARG A 259 -2.07 7.69 -4.59
CA ARG A 259 -0.94 7.55 -3.66
C ARG A 259 -0.96 6.18 -2.99
N PHE A 260 0.18 5.51 -3.08
CA PHE A 260 0.45 4.29 -2.35
C PHE A 260 1.80 4.40 -1.65
N CYS A 261 2.04 3.57 -0.65
CA CYS A 261 3.36 3.42 -0.05
C CYS A 261 3.95 2.08 -0.50
N SER A 262 5.22 2.10 -0.94
CA SER A 262 5.97 0.90 -1.30
C SER A 262 7.32 0.87 -0.60
N ASP A 263 7.77 -0.34 -0.30
CA ASP A 263 9.16 -0.60 0.08
C ASP A 263 9.54 -2.00 -0.40
N TYR A 264 10.82 -2.22 -0.66
CA TYR A 264 11.33 -3.52 -1.08
C TYR A 264 12.81 -3.68 -0.70
N ARG A 265 13.25 -4.93 -0.58
CA ARG A 265 14.63 -5.28 -0.26
C ARG A 265 15.14 -6.37 -1.18
N ILE A 266 16.37 -6.16 -1.66
CA ILE A 266 17.22 -7.20 -2.23
C ILE A 266 18.56 -7.08 -1.52
N ALA A 267 18.84 -7.99 -0.58
CA ALA A 267 20.04 -7.91 0.25
C ALA A 267 21.33 -8.07 -0.56
N ASP A 268 21.33 -8.98 -1.54
CA ASP A 268 22.45 -9.22 -2.45
C ASP A 268 21.97 -9.88 -3.74
N ALA A 269 22.73 -9.72 -4.82
CA ALA A 269 22.51 -10.44 -6.07
C ALA A 269 23.83 -10.66 -6.81
N LYS A 270 24.15 -11.93 -7.07
CA LYS A 270 25.39 -12.36 -7.72
C LYS A 270 25.11 -13.37 -8.81
N ILE A 271 25.91 -13.37 -9.87
CA ILE A 271 25.90 -14.44 -10.86
C ILE A 271 27.18 -15.25 -10.69
N ILE A 272 27.03 -16.55 -10.48
CA ILE A 272 28.15 -17.49 -10.39
C ILE A 272 28.12 -18.41 -11.60
N ILE A 273 29.23 -18.46 -12.32
CA ILE A 273 29.40 -19.29 -13.51
C ILE A 273 30.57 -20.23 -13.25
N ASP A 274 30.30 -21.52 -13.27
CA ASP A 274 31.32 -22.57 -13.19
C ASP A 274 31.86 -22.84 -14.61
N ALA A 275 33.11 -22.47 -14.84
CA ALA A 275 33.77 -22.50 -16.13
C ALA A 275 35.06 -23.36 -16.07
N PRO A 276 34.96 -24.69 -16.24
CA PRO A 276 36.10 -25.61 -16.12
C PRO A 276 37.30 -25.25 -17.01
N VAL A 277 37.05 -24.61 -18.15
CA VAL A 277 38.12 -24.11 -19.05
C VAL A 277 39.05 -23.08 -18.38
N VAL A 278 38.55 -22.33 -17.40
CA VAL A 278 39.37 -21.40 -16.58
C VAL A 278 40.32 -22.18 -15.67
N LYS A 279 39.88 -23.34 -15.15
CA LYS A 279 40.73 -24.23 -14.36
C LYS A 279 41.78 -24.94 -15.22
N ASP A 280 41.40 -25.40 -16.41
CA ASP A 280 42.32 -26.03 -17.38
C ASP A 280 43.45 -25.09 -17.82
N LEU A 281 43.23 -23.77 -17.77
CA LEU A 281 44.25 -22.76 -18.02
C LEU A 281 45.44 -22.90 -17.06
N MET A 282 45.20 -23.25 -15.79
CA MET A 282 46.28 -23.44 -14.82
C MET A 282 47.14 -24.66 -15.14
N GLY A 283 46.53 -25.76 -15.59
CA GLY A 283 47.28 -26.93 -16.09
C GLY A 283 48.11 -26.60 -17.34
N THR A 284 47.65 -25.66 -18.16
CA THR A 284 48.40 -25.16 -19.31
C THR A 284 49.60 -24.33 -18.89
N ILE A 285 49.43 -23.43 -17.91
CA ILE A 285 50.52 -22.63 -17.33
C ILE A 285 51.59 -23.54 -16.70
N GLU A 286 51.17 -24.55 -15.93
CA GLU A 286 52.08 -25.52 -15.33
C GLU A 286 52.89 -26.28 -16.39
N THR A 287 52.23 -26.74 -17.47
CA THR A 287 52.90 -27.43 -18.58
C THR A 287 53.92 -26.53 -19.27
N GLU A 288 53.60 -25.26 -19.52
CA GLU A 288 54.50 -24.30 -20.17
C GLU A 288 55.69 -23.93 -19.27
N LEU A 289 55.50 -23.87 -17.94
CA LEU A 289 56.59 -23.70 -16.97
C LEU A 289 57.51 -24.93 -16.91
N GLN A 290 56.98 -26.15 -17.04
CA GLN A 290 57.80 -27.36 -17.19
C GLN A 290 58.60 -27.35 -18.50
N VAL A 291 58.02 -26.81 -19.59
CA VAL A 291 58.75 -26.60 -20.86
C VAL A 291 59.86 -25.57 -20.69
N LEU A 292 59.65 -24.52 -19.89
CA LEU A 292 60.70 -23.56 -19.53
C LEU A 292 61.85 -24.26 -18.78
N GLU A 293 61.55 -25.08 -17.77
CA GLU A 293 62.56 -25.85 -17.04
C GLU A 293 63.36 -26.76 -17.99
N ALA A 294 62.68 -27.48 -18.88
CA ALA A 294 63.33 -28.33 -19.88
C ALA A 294 64.21 -27.52 -20.84
N ALA A 295 63.76 -26.32 -21.26
CA ALA A 295 64.54 -25.43 -22.13
C ALA A 295 65.77 -24.85 -21.41
N LEU A 296 65.61 -24.43 -20.15
CA LEU A 296 66.69 -23.94 -19.31
C LEU A 296 67.75 -25.03 -19.10
N ASN A 297 67.32 -26.24 -18.70
CA ASN A 297 68.22 -27.40 -18.54
C ASN A 297 68.87 -27.82 -19.86
N SER A 298 68.17 -27.78 -20.99
CA SER A 298 68.76 -28.06 -22.30
C SER A 298 69.80 -27.00 -22.71
N THR A 299 69.62 -25.76 -22.29
CA THR A 299 70.53 -24.65 -22.60
C THR A 299 71.78 -24.69 -21.70
N LEU A 300 71.61 -25.14 -20.45
CA LEU A 300 72.67 -25.34 -19.46
C LEU A 300 73.41 -26.68 -19.62
N ALA A 301 72.86 -27.65 -20.37
CA ALA A 301 73.49 -28.96 -20.58
C ALA A 301 74.79 -28.88 -21.42
N ALA A 302 75.60 -29.96 -21.33
CA ALA A 302 76.83 -30.11 -22.09
C ALA A 302 76.59 -30.00 -23.61
N GLY A 303 77.23 -29.01 -24.25
CA GLY A 303 77.05 -28.68 -25.67
C GLY A 303 76.08 -27.52 -25.98
N GLY A 304 75.47 -26.89 -24.96
CA GLY A 304 74.62 -25.70 -25.07
C GLY A 304 75.38 -24.35 -25.07
N THR A 305 74.70 -23.24 -24.80
CA THR A 305 75.35 -21.91 -24.66
C THR A 305 76.33 -21.86 -23.49
N LEU A 306 76.09 -22.69 -22.46
CA LEU A 306 77.02 -22.89 -21.36
C LEU A 306 78.40 -23.36 -21.87
N ASP A 307 78.48 -24.13 -22.96
CA ASP A 307 79.75 -24.66 -23.50
C ASP A 307 80.66 -23.55 -24.06
N SER A 308 80.07 -22.50 -24.64
CA SER A 308 80.81 -21.32 -25.11
C SER A 308 81.38 -20.46 -23.97
N ILE A 309 80.70 -20.48 -22.82
CA ILE A 309 81.12 -19.75 -21.62
C ILE A 309 81.98 -20.62 -20.72
N LEU A 310 81.83 -21.95 -20.75
CA LEU A 310 82.76 -22.91 -20.19
C LEU A 310 84.13 -22.79 -20.83
N GLN A 311 84.22 -22.41 -22.10
CA GLN A 311 85.49 -22.04 -22.72
C GLN A 311 86.05 -20.73 -22.16
N ALA A 312 85.21 -19.75 -21.78
CA ALA A 312 85.64 -18.46 -21.23
C ALA A 312 85.98 -18.52 -19.72
N VAL A 313 85.10 -19.10 -18.90
CA VAL A 313 85.29 -19.43 -17.49
C VAL A 313 86.37 -20.49 -17.35
N GLY A 314 86.40 -21.48 -18.25
CA GLY A 314 87.51 -22.42 -18.41
C GLY A 314 88.81 -21.71 -18.74
N ALA A 315 88.85 -20.67 -19.57
CA ALA A 315 90.07 -19.87 -19.80
C ALA A 315 90.52 -19.08 -18.56
N ILE A 316 89.58 -18.54 -17.77
CA ILE A 316 89.87 -17.89 -16.48
C ILE A 316 90.40 -18.90 -15.47
N LEU A 317 89.70 -20.03 -15.32
CA LEU A 317 90.11 -21.19 -14.52
C LEU A 317 91.45 -21.75 -14.99
N THR A 318 91.73 -21.77 -16.29
CA THR A 318 93.04 -22.20 -16.83
C THR A 318 94.10 -21.17 -16.46
N GLY A 319 93.78 -19.88 -16.33
CA GLY A 319 94.67 -18.85 -15.80
C GLY A 319 94.98 -19.01 -14.30
N THR A 320 93.98 -19.34 -13.47
CA THR A 320 94.17 -19.60 -12.03
C THR A 320 94.76 -20.99 -11.76
N LEU A 321 94.37 -22.00 -12.54
CA LEU A 321 94.96 -23.34 -12.54
C LEU A 321 96.34 -23.33 -13.18
N SER A 322 96.70 -22.38 -14.05
CA SER A 322 98.06 -22.18 -14.56
C SER A 322 99.01 -21.77 -13.43
N LEU A 323 98.58 -20.90 -12.52
CA LEU A 323 99.30 -20.62 -11.28
C LEU A 323 99.44 -21.89 -10.43
N LEU A 324 98.38 -22.69 -10.34
CA LEU A 324 98.42 -23.98 -9.67
C LEU A 324 99.39 -24.94 -10.36
N ASN A 325 99.42 -24.98 -11.69
CA ASN A 325 100.25 -25.84 -12.53
C ASN A 325 101.72 -25.37 -12.55
N GLU A 326 102.00 -24.08 -12.34
CA GLU A 326 103.35 -23.58 -12.10
C GLU A 326 103.85 -24.00 -10.71
N ILE A 327 103.01 -23.93 -9.68
CA ILE A 327 103.32 -24.37 -8.31
C ILE A 327 103.45 -25.91 -8.23
N LEU A 328 102.51 -26.63 -8.83
CA LEU A 328 102.46 -28.10 -8.92
C LEU A 328 103.51 -28.64 -9.90
N GLY A 329 103.84 -27.91 -10.96
CA GLY A 329 104.92 -28.20 -11.88
C GLY A 329 106.29 -28.10 -11.21
N LEU A 330 106.46 -27.19 -10.23
CA LEU A 330 107.62 -27.15 -9.34
C LEU A 330 107.73 -28.42 -8.46
N LEU A 331 106.61 -29.13 -8.25
CA LEU A 331 106.49 -30.39 -7.50
C LEU A 331 106.44 -31.64 -8.42
N GLY A 332 106.58 -31.50 -9.74
CA GLY A 332 106.57 -32.62 -10.69
C GLY A 332 105.18 -33.22 -10.97
N ILE A 333 104.11 -32.48 -10.70
CA ILE A 333 102.72 -32.90 -10.89
C ILE A 333 102.18 -32.26 -12.16
N THR A 334 101.58 -33.05 -13.06
CA THR A 334 101.00 -32.59 -14.33
C THR A 334 99.51 -32.90 -14.36
N VAL A 335 98.69 -31.87 -14.56
CA VAL A 335 97.24 -32.01 -14.78
C VAL A 335 97.05 -32.45 -16.24
N LEU A 336 96.46 -33.62 -16.49
CA LEU A 336 96.56 -34.32 -17.77
C LEU A 336 95.28 -34.36 -18.62
N ASP A 337 94.06 -34.18 -18.09
CA ASP A 337 92.86 -33.96 -18.93
C ASP A 337 91.61 -33.49 -18.15
N ALA A 338 90.70 -32.89 -18.93
CA ALA A 338 89.30 -32.46 -18.73
C ALA A 338 88.80 -32.02 -17.33
N LEU A 339 88.63 -30.70 -17.18
CA LEU A 339 87.72 -30.10 -16.20
C LEU A 339 86.29 -30.26 -16.73
N GLU A 340 85.42 -30.97 -16.00
CA GLU A 340 84.00 -31.07 -16.38
C GLU A 340 83.16 -30.20 -15.44
N LEU A 341 82.30 -29.35 -16.00
CA LEU A 341 81.31 -28.60 -15.25
C LEU A 341 79.93 -28.99 -15.74
N SER A 342 79.04 -29.34 -14.83
CA SER A 342 77.61 -29.49 -15.07
C SER A 342 76.84 -28.47 -14.24
N VAL A 343 75.80 -27.90 -14.84
CA VAL A 343 74.84 -27.03 -14.16
C VAL A 343 73.46 -27.60 -14.42
N THR A 344 72.74 -27.90 -13.35
CA THR A 344 71.33 -28.29 -13.41
C THR A 344 70.51 -27.19 -12.77
N ALA A 345 69.38 -26.84 -13.37
CA ALA A 345 68.44 -25.87 -12.85
C ALA A 345 67.09 -26.54 -12.57
N GLN A 346 66.46 -26.20 -11.45
CA GLN A 346 65.10 -26.61 -11.13
C GLN A 346 64.24 -25.37 -10.91
N VAL A 347 63.25 -25.19 -11.78
CA VAL A 347 62.33 -24.05 -11.73
C VAL A 347 61.29 -24.29 -10.62
N PRO A 348 60.94 -23.28 -9.80
CA PRO A 348 59.95 -23.43 -8.72
C PRO A 348 58.51 -23.41 -9.29
N VAL A 349 58.17 -24.40 -10.11
CA VAL A 349 56.88 -24.46 -10.83
C VAL A 349 55.69 -24.45 -9.85
N ALA A 350 55.76 -25.25 -8.79
CA ALA A 350 54.68 -25.37 -7.81
C ALA A 350 54.43 -24.04 -7.08
N ASP A 351 55.49 -23.37 -6.63
CA ASP A 351 55.38 -22.10 -5.87
C ASP A 351 54.85 -20.96 -6.77
N VAL A 352 55.28 -20.92 -8.04
CA VAL A 352 54.78 -19.95 -9.03
C VAL A 352 53.30 -20.17 -9.30
N VAL A 353 52.88 -21.42 -9.52
CA VAL A 353 51.47 -21.77 -9.76
C VAL A 353 50.61 -21.45 -8.54
N GLU A 354 51.04 -21.84 -7.34
CA GLU A 354 50.35 -21.55 -6.08
C GLU A 354 50.16 -20.04 -5.89
N THR A 355 51.19 -19.24 -6.18
CA THR A 355 51.11 -17.78 -6.07
C THR A 355 50.15 -17.15 -7.09
N ILE A 356 50.01 -17.73 -8.28
CA ILE A 356 49.07 -17.23 -9.31
C ILE A 356 47.62 -17.45 -8.88
N VAL A 357 47.31 -18.63 -8.32
CA VAL A 357 45.94 -19.04 -7.94
C VAL A 357 45.52 -18.60 -6.54
N ALA A 358 46.46 -18.18 -5.69
CA ALA A 358 46.21 -17.86 -4.28
C ALA A 358 45.12 -16.79 -4.05
N THR A 359 44.84 -15.94 -5.03
CA THR A 359 43.77 -14.93 -4.96
C THR A 359 42.98 -14.89 -6.25
N PRO A 360 41.67 -14.59 -6.23
CA PRO A 360 40.93 -14.33 -7.45
C PRO A 360 41.50 -13.12 -8.23
N LEU A 361 41.32 -13.14 -9.56
CA LEU A 361 41.49 -11.95 -10.39
C LEU A 361 40.25 -11.09 -10.25
N SER A 362 40.38 -9.79 -10.01
CA SER A 362 39.22 -8.90 -9.91
C SER A 362 39.50 -7.55 -10.55
N ASP A 363 38.47 -6.95 -11.13
CA ASP A 363 38.56 -5.64 -11.77
C ASP A 363 38.73 -4.50 -10.73
N ALA A 364 38.76 -3.26 -11.22
CA ALA A 364 38.95 -2.09 -10.36
C ALA A 364 37.83 -1.94 -9.31
N ASN A 365 36.60 -2.25 -9.71
CA ASN A 365 35.38 -1.95 -8.97
C ASN A 365 34.79 -3.19 -8.27
N GLY A 366 35.38 -4.37 -8.47
CA GLY A 366 34.89 -5.63 -7.91
C GLY A 366 33.61 -6.14 -8.56
N LEU A 367 33.29 -5.68 -9.78
CA LEU A 367 32.15 -6.16 -10.56
C LEU A 367 32.34 -7.62 -11.00
N VAL A 368 33.56 -7.99 -11.37
CA VAL A 368 33.91 -9.35 -11.83
C VAL A 368 35.05 -9.87 -10.99
N ALA A 369 34.92 -11.10 -10.52
CA ALA A 369 36.00 -11.89 -9.93
C ALA A 369 36.13 -13.24 -10.64
N ILE A 370 37.37 -13.67 -10.90
CA ILE A 370 37.68 -14.97 -11.53
C ILE A 370 38.58 -15.75 -10.59
N ASP A 371 38.08 -16.86 -10.07
CA ASP A 371 38.87 -17.82 -9.30
C ASP A 371 39.47 -18.86 -10.25
N LEU A 372 40.81 -18.86 -10.32
CA LEU A 372 41.56 -19.74 -11.21
C LEU A 372 41.71 -21.17 -10.66
N ASP A 373 41.59 -21.37 -9.35
CA ASP A 373 41.69 -22.70 -8.71
C ASP A 373 40.35 -23.44 -8.77
N ALA A 374 39.27 -22.72 -8.43
CA ALA A 374 37.91 -23.23 -8.52
C ALA A 374 37.44 -23.31 -9.99
N GLY A 375 37.89 -22.39 -10.84
CA GLY A 375 37.41 -22.25 -12.22
C GLY A 375 36.09 -21.49 -12.32
N THR A 376 35.82 -20.57 -11.39
CA THR A 376 34.54 -19.85 -11.29
C THR A 376 34.68 -18.39 -11.71
N ILE A 377 33.61 -17.84 -12.28
CA ILE A 377 33.45 -16.42 -12.58
C ILE A 377 32.28 -15.91 -11.75
N GLU A 378 32.56 -14.99 -10.84
CA GLU A 378 31.58 -14.29 -10.02
C GLU A 378 31.34 -12.89 -10.59
N ILE A 379 30.07 -12.50 -10.70
CA ILE A 379 29.65 -11.17 -11.13
C ILE A 379 28.76 -10.59 -10.04
N ASP A 380 29.20 -9.48 -9.44
CA ASP A 380 28.46 -8.76 -8.40
C ASP A 380 27.50 -7.74 -9.04
N LEU A 381 26.19 -8.02 -8.99
CA LEU A 381 25.18 -7.18 -9.62
C LEU A 381 24.92 -5.88 -8.84
N GLN A 382 25.29 -5.81 -7.56
CA GLN A 382 25.24 -4.56 -6.80
C GLN A 382 26.15 -3.50 -7.43
N LYS A 383 27.34 -3.89 -7.89
CA LYS A 383 28.29 -2.97 -8.53
C LYS A 383 27.79 -2.44 -9.87
N VAL A 384 26.89 -3.15 -10.55
CA VAL A 384 26.27 -2.67 -11.79
C VAL A 384 25.42 -1.42 -11.53
N HIS A 385 24.75 -1.38 -10.38
CA HIS A 385 23.81 -0.30 -10.00
C HIS A 385 24.40 0.70 -9.00
N GLY A 386 25.72 0.65 -8.75
CA GLY A 386 26.41 1.60 -7.85
C GLY A 386 26.32 1.25 -6.36
N GLY A 387 25.88 0.04 -6.02
CA GLY A 387 25.79 -0.46 -4.64
C GLY A 387 24.43 -1.08 -4.35
N ASP A 388 23.61 -0.40 -3.55
CA ASP A 388 22.36 -0.97 -3.02
C ASP A 388 21.30 -1.24 -4.10
N LEU A 389 20.77 -2.46 -4.12
CA LEU A 389 19.69 -2.88 -5.03
C LEU A 389 18.29 -2.56 -4.50
N SER A 390 18.17 -2.06 -3.26
CA SER A 390 16.89 -1.82 -2.57
C SER A 390 16.35 -0.40 -2.71
N ASN A 391 17.05 0.46 -3.45
CA ASN A 391 16.70 1.88 -3.62
C ASN A 391 16.71 2.31 -5.09
N LEU A 392 16.41 1.37 -5.98
CA LEU A 392 16.30 1.62 -7.41
C LEU A 392 14.90 2.11 -7.76
N ALA A 393 14.80 2.87 -8.85
CA ALA A 393 13.53 3.34 -9.38
C ALA A 393 12.59 2.15 -9.67
N PRO A 394 11.26 2.35 -9.59
CA PRO A 394 10.30 1.32 -9.98
C PRO A 394 10.59 0.77 -11.38
N ASN A 395 10.40 -0.54 -11.53
CA ASN A 395 10.52 -1.26 -12.80
C ASN A 395 11.93 -1.21 -13.43
N THR A 396 12.98 -1.28 -12.62
CA THR A 396 14.38 -1.22 -13.09
C THR A 396 14.87 -2.59 -13.59
N PRO A 397 15.39 -2.72 -14.83
CA PRO A 397 15.98 -3.98 -15.30
C PRO A 397 17.24 -4.35 -14.50
N LEU A 398 17.38 -5.62 -14.11
CA LEU A 398 18.53 -6.11 -13.36
C LEU A 398 19.83 -6.00 -14.16
N LEU A 399 19.80 -6.32 -15.46
CA LEU A 399 20.89 -6.13 -16.40
C LEU A 399 20.39 -5.57 -17.73
N THR A 400 21.20 -4.71 -18.36
CA THR A 400 20.98 -4.28 -19.75
C THR A 400 21.97 -4.93 -20.70
N SER A 401 21.68 -4.90 -22.01
CA SER A 401 22.62 -5.34 -23.05
C SER A 401 23.97 -4.60 -23.00
N SER A 402 23.98 -3.35 -22.54
CA SER A 402 25.23 -2.60 -22.32
C SER A 402 26.04 -3.18 -21.17
N ASN A 403 25.38 -3.53 -20.05
CA ASN A 403 26.04 -4.16 -18.91
C ASN A 403 26.62 -5.52 -19.28
N ILE A 404 25.89 -6.35 -20.03
CA ILE A 404 26.38 -7.66 -20.50
C ILE A 404 27.65 -7.51 -21.34
N ASN A 405 27.69 -6.54 -22.25
CA ASN A 405 28.88 -6.28 -23.06
C ASN A 405 30.06 -5.80 -22.21
N ALA A 406 29.80 -4.97 -21.19
CA ALA A 406 30.83 -4.51 -20.26
C ALA A 406 31.39 -5.65 -19.39
N ILE A 407 30.52 -6.54 -18.88
CA ILE A 407 30.91 -7.74 -18.11
C ILE A 407 31.79 -8.65 -18.97
N ALA A 408 31.33 -9.00 -20.18
CA ALA A 408 32.09 -9.86 -21.08
C ALA A 408 33.44 -9.23 -21.50
N GLY A 409 33.46 -7.91 -21.68
CA GLY A 409 34.69 -7.15 -21.93
C GLY A 409 35.64 -7.17 -20.73
N THR A 410 35.11 -7.07 -19.51
CA THR A 410 35.90 -7.11 -18.26
C THR A 410 36.51 -8.48 -18.03
N VAL A 411 35.74 -9.57 -18.22
CA VAL A 411 36.26 -10.94 -18.16
C VAL A 411 37.40 -11.14 -19.18
N THR A 412 37.20 -10.67 -20.42
CA THR A 412 38.23 -10.75 -21.46
C THR A 412 39.48 -9.97 -21.06
N SER A 413 39.32 -8.73 -20.60
CA SER A 413 40.43 -7.87 -20.15
C SER A 413 41.21 -8.50 -18.99
N LEU A 414 40.53 -9.04 -17.99
CA LEU A 414 41.18 -9.71 -16.85
C LEU A 414 41.99 -10.94 -17.27
N LEU A 415 41.61 -11.62 -18.34
CA LEU A 415 42.28 -12.86 -18.77
C LEU A 415 43.40 -12.60 -19.78
N THR A 416 43.29 -11.58 -20.64
CA THR A 416 44.20 -11.46 -21.81
C THR A 416 44.93 -10.14 -21.97
N ASP A 417 44.49 -9.07 -21.32
CA ASP A 417 45.14 -7.77 -21.52
C ASP A 417 46.55 -7.79 -20.93
N SER A 418 47.47 -7.06 -21.58
CA SER A 418 48.86 -6.96 -21.14
C SER A 418 48.97 -6.25 -19.79
N LYS A 419 50.10 -6.41 -19.09
CA LYS A 419 50.40 -5.66 -17.85
C LYS A 419 50.26 -4.14 -18.01
N ALA A 420 50.52 -3.60 -19.20
CA ALA A 420 50.41 -2.17 -19.47
C ALA A 420 48.95 -1.69 -19.57
N ASP A 421 48.07 -2.54 -20.08
CA ASP A 421 46.65 -2.24 -20.29
C ASP A 421 45.81 -2.59 -19.05
N ASN A 422 46.11 -3.71 -18.39
CA ASN A 422 45.45 -4.15 -17.17
C ASN A 422 46.43 -4.75 -16.14
N SER A 423 46.85 -3.92 -15.20
CA SER A 423 47.74 -4.33 -14.09
C SER A 423 47.15 -5.37 -13.11
N ARG A 424 45.83 -5.60 -13.14
CA ARG A 424 45.13 -6.57 -12.27
C ARG A 424 44.79 -7.89 -12.97
N GLY A 425 45.07 -7.99 -14.27
CA GLY A 425 44.77 -9.18 -15.06
C GLY A 425 45.77 -10.33 -14.85
N LEU A 426 45.43 -11.49 -15.44
CA LEU A 426 46.22 -12.71 -15.42
C LEU A 426 47.62 -12.49 -15.96
N MET A 427 47.77 -11.82 -17.12
CA MET A 427 49.08 -11.60 -17.73
C MET A 427 49.99 -10.72 -16.86
N ALA A 428 49.44 -9.72 -16.19
CA ALA A 428 50.19 -8.90 -15.24
C ALA A 428 50.65 -9.72 -14.04
N ARG A 429 49.76 -10.54 -13.48
CA ARG A 429 50.09 -11.43 -12.36
C ARG A 429 51.12 -12.48 -12.76
N LEU A 430 50.92 -13.15 -13.88
CA LEU A 430 51.85 -14.11 -14.46
C LEU A 430 53.24 -13.50 -14.63
N GLN A 431 53.33 -12.32 -15.23
CA GLN A 431 54.60 -11.64 -15.43
C GLN A 431 55.27 -11.28 -14.08
N ASN A 432 54.53 -10.67 -13.15
CA ASN A 432 55.07 -10.29 -11.84
C ASN A 432 55.52 -11.52 -11.01
N THR A 433 54.74 -12.60 -11.04
CA THR A 433 55.03 -13.82 -10.28
C THR A 433 56.19 -14.60 -10.89
N ILE A 434 56.29 -14.67 -12.22
CA ILE A 434 57.41 -15.34 -12.91
C ILE A 434 58.70 -14.52 -12.76
N GLU A 435 58.64 -13.21 -12.98
CA GLU A 435 59.84 -12.35 -12.92
C GLU A 435 60.39 -12.21 -11.50
N GLY A 436 59.52 -12.14 -10.48
CA GLY A 436 59.94 -11.85 -9.11
C GLY A 436 60.36 -10.38 -8.90
N ASP A 437 61.09 -10.11 -7.83
CA ASP A 437 61.66 -8.78 -7.54
C ASP A 437 63.09 -8.70 -8.09
N ASP A 438 63.29 -7.86 -9.11
CA ASP A 438 64.58 -7.64 -9.79
C ASP A 438 65.58 -6.83 -8.96
N VAL A 439 65.12 -6.06 -7.97
CA VAL A 439 65.99 -5.25 -7.10
C VAL A 439 66.57 -6.11 -5.98
N THR A 440 65.76 -7.02 -5.41
CA THR A 440 66.21 -7.91 -4.32
C THR A 440 66.63 -9.30 -4.81
N HIS A 441 66.37 -9.65 -6.07
CA HIS A 441 66.54 -10.97 -6.66
C HIS A 441 65.85 -12.07 -5.82
N THR A 442 64.55 -11.92 -5.57
CA THR A 442 63.78 -12.85 -4.73
C THR A 442 62.43 -13.17 -5.36
N GLY A 443 61.94 -14.40 -5.17
CA GLY A 443 60.64 -14.83 -5.70
C GLY A 443 60.70 -15.20 -7.18
N GLY A 444 59.65 -15.87 -7.66
CA GLY A 444 59.53 -16.25 -9.07
C GLY A 444 60.70 -17.10 -9.54
N LEU A 445 61.25 -16.75 -10.72
CA LEU A 445 62.39 -17.47 -11.27
C LEU A 445 63.73 -17.16 -10.58
N TYR A 446 63.81 -16.15 -9.71
CA TYR A 446 65.00 -16.00 -8.85
C TYR A 446 65.11 -17.11 -7.80
N ASP A 447 64.03 -17.83 -7.51
CA ASP A 447 64.04 -19.01 -6.64
C ASP A 447 64.39 -20.30 -7.41
N THR A 448 64.76 -20.20 -8.69
CA THR A 448 65.30 -21.35 -9.46
C THR A 448 66.51 -21.92 -8.75
N GLU A 449 66.41 -23.17 -8.31
CA GLU A 449 67.50 -23.88 -7.65
C GLU A 449 68.54 -24.27 -8.69
N LEU A 450 69.79 -23.89 -8.44
CA LEU A 450 70.93 -24.19 -9.28
C LEU A 450 71.86 -25.12 -8.52
N SER A 451 72.16 -26.27 -9.14
CA SER A 451 73.22 -27.17 -8.69
C SER A 451 74.36 -27.14 -9.70
N ILE A 452 75.47 -26.54 -9.29
CA ILE A 452 76.68 -26.39 -10.10
C ILE A 452 77.69 -27.42 -9.59
N SER A 453 78.05 -28.38 -10.43
CA SER A 453 79.02 -29.43 -10.10
C SER A 453 80.25 -29.33 -10.99
N LEU A 454 81.40 -29.18 -10.36
CA LEU A 454 82.72 -29.19 -10.98
C LEU A 454 83.43 -30.50 -10.63
N LEU A 455 83.86 -31.24 -11.64
CA LEU A 455 84.61 -32.47 -11.52
C LEU A 455 86.05 -32.27 -12.03
N LEU A 456 87.00 -32.63 -11.16
CA LEU A 456 88.42 -32.75 -11.51
C LEU A 456 88.76 -34.23 -11.65
N ASP A 457 88.93 -34.72 -12.88
CA ASP A 457 89.41 -36.08 -13.14
C ASP A 457 90.91 -36.08 -13.51
N GLY A 458 91.64 -37.12 -13.10
CA GLY A 458 93.01 -37.36 -13.57
C GLY A 458 94.11 -36.38 -13.13
N LEU A 459 94.45 -36.32 -11.84
CA LEU A 459 95.78 -35.82 -11.42
C LEU A 459 96.81 -36.95 -11.47
N THR A 460 97.85 -36.81 -12.29
CA THR A 460 98.96 -37.78 -12.31
C THR A 460 100.28 -37.10 -11.96
N VAL A 461 101.03 -37.71 -11.03
CA VAL A 461 102.35 -37.23 -10.64
C VAL A 461 103.37 -37.83 -11.62
N ALA A 462 103.92 -37.00 -12.51
CA ALA A 462 104.85 -37.46 -13.53
C ALA A 462 106.23 -37.86 -12.96
N ASN A 463 106.61 -37.35 -11.77
CA ASN A 463 107.85 -37.72 -11.08
C ASN A 463 107.67 -37.69 -9.54
N PRO A 464 107.63 -38.83 -8.83
CA PRO A 464 107.57 -38.82 -7.37
C PRO A 464 108.88 -38.27 -6.78
N LEU A 465 108.81 -37.10 -6.13
CA LEU A 465 109.92 -36.55 -5.33
C LEU A 465 110.19 -37.46 -4.12
N PRO A 466 111.45 -37.82 -3.81
CA PRO A 466 111.79 -38.76 -2.71
C PRO A 466 111.56 -38.20 -1.29
N LEU A 467 110.98 -37.00 -1.14
CA LEU A 467 110.74 -36.33 0.14
C LEU A 467 109.29 -36.41 0.64
N LEU A 468 108.33 -36.92 -0.15
CA LEU A 468 106.92 -37.09 0.23
C LEU A 468 106.31 -38.35 -0.42
N PRO A 469 106.57 -39.57 0.11
CA PRO A 469 106.15 -40.83 -0.53
C PRO A 469 104.64 -41.15 -0.47
N ASP A 470 103.83 -40.35 0.24
CA ASP A 470 102.39 -40.65 0.48
C ASP A 470 101.39 -39.63 -0.10
N LEU A 471 101.82 -38.70 -0.98
CA LEU A 471 100.89 -37.70 -1.53
C LEU A 471 100.15 -38.23 -2.77
N THR A 472 99.08 -39.01 -2.56
CA THR A 472 98.08 -39.32 -3.60
C THR A 472 97.05 -38.20 -3.65
N LEU A 473 97.13 -37.34 -4.67
CA LEU A 473 96.10 -36.36 -5.00
C LEU A 473 94.96 -37.09 -5.73
N ALA A 474 93.87 -37.38 -5.00
CA ALA A 474 92.66 -37.91 -5.60
C ALA A 474 91.93 -36.81 -6.38
N GLY A 475 91.29 -37.18 -7.50
CA GLY A 475 90.29 -36.34 -8.15
C GLY A 475 89.26 -35.82 -7.14
N GLY A 476 88.65 -34.69 -7.43
CA GLY A 476 87.77 -33.99 -6.49
C GLY A 476 86.52 -33.47 -7.17
N THR A 477 85.43 -33.41 -6.42
CA THR A 477 84.20 -32.74 -6.84
C THR A 477 83.98 -31.49 -6.00
N LEU A 478 83.46 -30.43 -6.61
CA LEU A 478 82.90 -29.26 -5.93
C LEU A 478 81.46 -29.11 -6.38
N THR A 479 80.52 -29.12 -5.44
CA THR A 479 79.10 -28.86 -5.70
C THR A 479 78.69 -27.58 -4.99
N ILE A 480 78.02 -26.69 -5.71
CA ILE A 480 77.45 -25.45 -5.20
C ILE A 480 75.95 -25.53 -5.43
N ASP A 481 75.17 -25.44 -4.36
CA ASP A 481 73.71 -25.51 -4.38
C ASP A 481 73.14 -24.22 -3.78
N GLY A 482 72.24 -23.57 -4.50
CA GLY A 482 71.55 -22.36 -4.05
C GLY A 482 70.58 -21.86 -5.12
N THR A 483 69.77 -20.85 -4.79
CA THR A 483 68.86 -20.25 -5.77
C THR A 483 69.58 -19.22 -6.66
N LEU A 484 69.05 -18.94 -7.85
CA LEU A 484 69.57 -17.87 -8.73
C LEU A 484 69.75 -16.55 -7.97
N GLY A 485 68.77 -16.16 -7.17
CA GLY A 485 68.82 -14.97 -6.33
C GLY A 485 69.95 -15.00 -5.29
N GLN A 486 70.18 -16.13 -4.64
CA GLN A 486 71.31 -16.32 -3.73
C GLN A 486 72.66 -16.19 -4.45
N LEU A 487 72.75 -16.71 -5.66
CA LEU A 487 73.96 -16.64 -6.49
C LEU A 487 74.23 -15.19 -6.95
N LEU A 488 73.22 -14.48 -7.45
CA LEU A 488 73.33 -13.07 -7.85
C LEU A 488 73.69 -12.15 -6.68
N ASN A 489 73.09 -12.38 -5.51
CA ASN A 489 73.38 -11.64 -4.28
C ASN A 489 74.69 -12.10 -3.60
N ASN A 490 75.38 -13.11 -4.14
CA ASN A 490 76.59 -13.72 -3.58
C ASN A 490 76.45 -14.06 -2.09
N SER A 491 75.28 -14.56 -1.67
CA SER A 491 74.97 -14.87 -0.28
C SER A 491 73.89 -15.95 -0.16
N GLY A 492 73.96 -16.78 0.89
CA GLY A 492 72.92 -17.77 1.21
C GLY A 492 73.01 -19.12 0.49
N PHE A 493 73.87 -19.28 -0.52
CA PHE A 493 74.13 -20.57 -1.17
C PHE A 493 75.07 -21.47 -0.33
N THR A 494 75.00 -22.77 -0.55
CA THR A 494 75.85 -23.78 0.09
C THR A 494 76.85 -24.36 -0.89
N PHE A 495 78.03 -24.77 -0.41
CA PHE A 495 78.99 -25.48 -1.24
C PHE A 495 79.68 -26.59 -0.46
N SER A 496 79.99 -27.69 -1.13
CA SER A 496 80.70 -28.82 -0.56
C SER A 496 81.74 -29.35 -1.55
N GLY A 497 82.91 -29.74 -1.03
CA GLY A 497 84.02 -30.23 -1.84
C GLY A 497 84.54 -31.56 -1.33
N THR A 498 85.00 -32.43 -2.24
CA THR A 498 85.67 -33.69 -1.93
C THR A 498 87.05 -33.75 -2.59
N GLY A 499 87.91 -34.65 -2.11
CA GLY A 499 89.25 -34.85 -2.67
C GLY A 499 90.13 -33.60 -2.58
N THR A 500 90.87 -33.31 -3.66
CA THR A 500 91.72 -32.11 -3.77
C THR A 500 90.96 -30.80 -3.71
N LEU A 501 89.70 -30.77 -4.14
CA LEU A 501 88.85 -29.59 -4.05
C LEU A 501 88.34 -29.35 -2.62
N GLY A 502 88.20 -30.39 -1.79
CA GLY A 502 87.75 -30.25 -0.40
C GLY A 502 88.81 -29.80 0.62
N ALA A 503 90.10 -29.78 0.25
CA ALA A 503 91.22 -29.65 1.19
C ALA A 503 91.89 -28.26 1.26
N VAL A 504 91.40 -27.25 0.52
CA VAL A 504 92.15 -25.98 0.30
C VAL A 504 91.29 -24.73 0.54
N ASP A 505 91.88 -23.70 1.16
CA ASP A 505 91.35 -22.32 1.30
C ASP A 505 91.05 -21.63 -0.05
N LEU A 506 91.46 -22.24 -1.18
CA LEU A 506 91.17 -21.80 -2.55
C LEU A 506 89.67 -21.86 -2.90
N LEU A 507 88.89 -22.67 -2.17
CA LEU A 507 87.45 -22.86 -2.40
C LEU A 507 86.67 -21.54 -2.42
N GLY A 508 86.95 -20.60 -1.50
CA GLY A 508 86.21 -19.34 -1.42
C GLY A 508 86.35 -18.51 -2.71
N SER A 509 87.58 -18.32 -3.20
CA SER A 509 87.84 -17.52 -4.41
C SER A 509 87.31 -18.18 -5.70
N LEU A 510 87.39 -19.51 -5.76
CA LEU A 510 86.88 -20.32 -6.87
C LEU A 510 85.35 -20.27 -6.92
N VAL A 511 84.69 -20.48 -5.79
CA VAL A 511 83.24 -20.41 -5.63
C VAL A 511 82.72 -19.02 -5.98
N THR A 512 83.33 -17.94 -5.49
CA THR A 512 82.92 -16.57 -5.86
C THR A 512 83.09 -16.27 -7.36
N THR A 513 84.09 -16.86 -8.01
CA THR A 513 84.32 -16.68 -9.45
C THR A 513 83.30 -17.46 -10.28
N LEU A 514 82.97 -18.69 -9.87
CA LEU A 514 81.95 -19.53 -10.50
C LEU A 514 80.56 -18.90 -10.36
N VAL A 515 80.17 -18.54 -9.14
CA VAL A 515 78.88 -17.91 -8.84
C VAL A 515 78.75 -16.57 -9.55
N GLY A 516 79.80 -15.72 -9.52
CA GLY A 516 79.81 -14.43 -10.20
C GLY A 516 79.81 -14.50 -11.74
N GLY A 517 80.11 -15.67 -12.31
CA GLY A 517 80.01 -15.90 -13.76
C GLY A 517 78.69 -16.55 -14.18
N ILE A 518 78.19 -17.52 -13.40
CA ILE A 518 77.00 -18.31 -13.75
C ILE A 518 75.71 -17.56 -13.40
N GLY A 519 75.64 -16.86 -12.27
CA GLY A 519 74.44 -16.13 -11.85
C GLY A 519 73.96 -15.12 -12.91
N PRO A 520 74.78 -14.13 -13.32
CA PRO A 520 74.40 -13.14 -14.32
C PRO A 520 74.10 -13.73 -15.70
N LEU A 521 74.69 -14.89 -16.02
CA LEU A 521 74.39 -15.59 -17.28
C LEU A 521 72.98 -16.19 -17.27
N VAL A 522 72.64 -16.90 -16.19
CA VAL A 522 71.31 -17.50 -16.04
C VAL A 522 70.26 -16.39 -15.98
N GLU A 523 70.55 -15.28 -15.28
CA GLU A 523 69.72 -14.08 -15.29
C GLU A 523 69.50 -13.53 -16.70
N ALA A 524 70.57 -13.33 -17.48
CA ALA A 524 70.44 -12.84 -18.85
C ALA A 524 69.65 -13.80 -19.76
N LEU A 525 69.86 -15.11 -19.62
CA LEU A 525 69.11 -16.11 -20.38
C LEU A 525 67.61 -16.09 -20.04
N LEU A 526 67.28 -15.87 -18.78
CA LEU A 526 65.90 -15.83 -18.30
C LEU A 526 65.21 -14.51 -18.65
N PHE A 527 65.89 -13.36 -18.53
CA PHE A 527 65.25 -12.05 -18.51
C PHE A 527 65.76 -11.03 -19.55
N ASP A 528 66.93 -11.22 -20.17
CA ASP A 528 67.52 -10.18 -21.04
C ASP A 528 66.90 -10.16 -22.44
N GLY A 529 66.05 -9.15 -22.67
CA GLY A 529 65.53 -8.80 -23.98
C GLY A 529 64.35 -9.67 -24.46
N PRO A 530 63.88 -9.41 -25.70
CA PRO A 530 62.69 -10.06 -26.27
C PRO A 530 62.89 -11.55 -26.59
N ASP A 531 64.15 -11.99 -26.70
CA ASP A 531 64.53 -13.38 -26.97
C ASP A 531 64.79 -14.18 -25.69
N SER A 532 64.61 -13.56 -24.51
CA SER A 532 64.73 -14.22 -23.22
C SER A 532 63.72 -15.37 -23.06
N LEU A 533 64.07 -16.37 -22.26
CA LEU A 533 63.19 -17.53 -22.06
C LEU A 533 61.85 -17.14 -21.42
N VAL A 534 61.82 -16.12 -20.55
CA VAL A 534 60.58 -15.58 -19.96
C VAL A 534 59.74 -14.85 -20.99
N SER A 535 60.35 -14.00 -21.83
CA SER A 535 59.61 -13.33 -22.91
C SER A 535 59.03 -14.33 -23.91
N ALA A 536 59.77 -15.38 -24.24
CA ALA A 536 59.29 -16.47 -25.09
C ALA A 536 58.15 -17.26 -24.44
N LEU A 537 58.24 -17.56 -23.14
CA LEU A 537 57.19 -18.22 -22.36
C LEU A 537 55.90 -17.39 -22.35
N ILE A 538 56.00 -16.09 -22.00
CA ILE A 538 54.87 -15.16 -21.99
C ILE A 538 54.25 -15.05 -23.39
N GLY A 539 55.09 -14.99 -24.43
CA GLY A 539 54.63 -14.99 -25.82
C GLY A 539 53.89 -16.28 -26.23
N ARG A 540 54.40 -17.46 -25.84
CA ARG A 540 53.72 -18.75 -26.08
C ARG A 540 52.39 -18.83 -25.36
N LEU A 541 52.34 -18.42 -24.09
CA LEU A 541 51.11 -18.37 -23.29
C LEU A 541 50.07 -17.42 -23.92
N GLY A 542 50.49 -16.25 -24.40
CA GLY A 542 49.60 -15.31 -25.10
C GLY A 542 49.06 -15.82 -26.45
N THR A 543 49.71 -16.82 -27.06
CA THR A 543 49.28 -17.43 -28.33
C THR A 543 48.73 -18.86 -28.18
N ASN A 544 48.62 -19.36 -26.94
CA ASN A 544 48.23 -20.74 -26.67
C ASN A 544 46.76 -20.98 -27.09
N ASP A 545 46.49 -22.17 -27.63
CA ASP A 545 45.16 -22.58 -28.08
C ASP A 545 44.11 -22.49 -26.96
N VAL A 546 44.50 -22.70 -25.69
CA VAL A 546 43.60 -22.60 -24.53
C VAL A 546 43.21 -21.15 -24.25
N VAL A 547 44.16 -20.21 -24.31
CA VAL A 547 43.88 -18.77 -24.15
C VAL A 547 43.02 -18.27 -25.33
N SER A 548 43.32 -18.74 -26.55
CA SER A 548 42.52 -18.45 -27.75
C SER A 548 41.10 -19.01 -27.64
N LEU A 549 40.92 -20.24 -27.13
CA LEU A 549 39.63 -20.87 -26.88
C LEU A 549 38.84 -20.10 -25.81
N LEU A 550 39.51 -19.66 -24.74
CA LEU A 550 38.92 -18.83 -23.68
C LEU A 550 38.32 -17.55 -24.28
N VAL A 551 39.09 -16.79 -25.07
CA VAL A 551 38.60 -15.54 -25.66
C VAL A 551 37.53 -15.78 -26.72
N THR A 552 37.75 -16.73 -27.62
CA THR A 552 36.91 -16.90 -28.81
C THR A 552 35.61 -17.63 -28.50
N SER A 553 35.58 -18.48 -27.47
CA SER A 553 34.40 -19.31 -27.13
C SER A 553 33.71 -18.90 -25.83
N LEU A 554 34.43 -18.50 -24.78
CA LEU A 554 33.80 -18.16 -23.50
C LEU A 554 33.02 -16.84 -23.59
N SER A 555 33.55 -15.81 -24.25
CA SER A 555 32.91 -14.49 -24.31
C SER A 555 31.51 -14.52 -25.00
N PRO A 556 31.33 -15.16 -26.17
CA PRO A 556 29.99 -15.32 -26.76
C PRO A 556 29.04 -16.19 -25.92
N LEU A 557 29.56 -17.24 -25.26
CA LEU A 557 28.76 -18.10 -24.38
C LEU A 557 28.30 -17.35 -23.13
N LEU A 558 29.19 -16.57 -22.51
CA LEU A 558 28.87 -15.71 -21.37
C LEU A 558 27.73 -14.76 -21.70
N LYS A 559 27.76 -14.10 -22.86
CA LYS A 559 26.64 -13.25 -23.31
C LYS A 559 25.33 -14.03 -23.45
N THR A 560 25.40 -15.26 -23.94
CA THR A 560 24.23 -16.14 -24.09
C THR A 560 23.64 -16.55 -22.74
N VAL A 561 24.50 -16.87 -21.76
CA VAL A 561 24.10 -17.25 -20.40
C VAL A 561 23.53 -16.07 -19.62
N LEU A 562 24.07 -14.86 -19.81
CA LEU A 562 23.61 -13.65 -19.13
C LEU A 562 22.35 -13.04 -19.75
N GLN A 563 22.03 -13.37 -21.00
CA GLN A 563 20.91 -12.77 -21.72
C GLN A 563 19.54 -12.90 -21.01
N PRO A 564 19.17 -14.01 -20.36
CA PRO A 564 17.89 -14.10 -19.63
C PRO A 564 17.78 -13.13 -18.47
N VAL A 565 18.91 -12.77 -17.87
CA VAL A 565 18.93 -11.84 -16.72
C VAL A 565 18.49 -10.44 -17.17
N THR A 566 18.54 -10.12 -18.48
CA THR A 566 17.93 -8.87 -18.98
C THR A 566 16.41 -8.85 -18.88
N ASN A 567 15.78 -10.02 -18.70
CA ASN A 567 14.35 -10.15 -18.53
C ASN A 567 13.94 -10.13 -17.04
N ALA A 568 14.90 -9.95 -16.12
CA ALA A 568 14.65 -9.79 -14.70
C ALA A 568 14.45 -8.31 -14.35
N ILE A 569 13.44 -8.02 -13.54
CA ILE A 569 13.02 -6.67 -13.16
C ILE A 569 13.10 -6.54 -11.64
N ILE A 570 13.85 -5.57 -11.16
CA ILE A 570 13.89 -5.18 -9.75
C ILE A 570 12.81 -4.13 -9.50
N ASN A 571 12.21 -4.21 -8.30
CA ASN A 571 11.20 -3.25 -7.84
C ASN A 571 10.04 -3.13 -8.83
N ARG A 572 9.50 -4.28 -9.27
CA ARG A 572 8.37 -4.27 -10.18
C ARG A 572 7.16 -3.70 -9.43
N GLN A 573 6.65 -2.59 -9.94
CA GLN A 573 5.47 -1.93 -9.39
C GLN A 573 4.43 -1.74 -10.48
N THR A 574 3.20 -2.18 -10.19
CA THR A 574 2.08 -2.12 -11.15
C THR A 574 0.82 -1.62 -10.47
N VAL A 575 -0.05 -0.98 -11.24
CA VAL A 575 -1.41 -0.64 -10.81
C VAL A 575 -2.42 -1.16 -11.83
N GLU A 576 -3.26 -2.08 -11.41
CA GLU A 576 -4.30 -2.64 -12.26
C GLU A 576 -5.69 -2.16 -11.84
N GLN A 577 -6.53 -1.81 -12.82
CA GLN A 577 -7.96 -1.60 -12.56
C GLN A 577 -8.65 -2.96 -12.50
N ILE A 578 -9.23 -3.29 -11.36
CA ILE A 578 -10.12 -4.43 -11.18
C ILE A 578 -11.52 -3.92 -10.80
N ASP A 579 -12.52 -4.81 -10.84
CA ASP A 579 -13.94 -4.46 -10.55
C ASP A 579 -14.14 -3.84 -9.15
N GLN A 580 -13.22 -4.14 -8.23
CA GLN A 580 -13.21 -3.70 -6.84
C GLN A 580 -12.49 -2.36 -6.65
N GLY A 581 -11.63 -1.93 -7.57
CA GLY A 581 -10.81 -0.71 -7.42
C GLY A 581 -9.44 -0.83 -8.07
N ASN A 582 -8.48 -0.03 -7.59
CA ASN A 582 -7.10 -0.07 -8.08
C ASN A 582 -6.27 -1.02 -7.19
N LEU A 583 -5.76 -2.09 -7.78
CA LEU A 583 -4.84 -3.00 -7.11
C LEU A 583 -3.41 -2.52 -7.37
N PHE A 584 -2.71 -2.14 -6.31
CA PHE A 584 -1.30 -1.77 -6.36
C PHE A 584 -0.44 -2.96 -5.91
N THR A 585 0.53 -3.33 -6.72
CA THR A 585 1.43 -4.46 -6.46
C THR A 585 2.87 -3.99 -6.44
N VAL A 586 3.63 -4.48 -5.47
CA VAL A 586 5.07 -4.29 -5.30
C VAL A 586 5.72 -5.67 -5.25
N THR A 587 6.64 -5.92 -6.16
CA THR A 587 7.42 -7.16 -6.22
C THR A 587 8.89 -6.81 -6.20
N ALA A 588 9.66 -7.43 -5.29
CA ALA A 588 11.08 -7.16 -5.16
C ALA A 588 11.84 -7.55 -6.44
N LEU A 589 11.58 -8.76 -6.97
CA LEU A 589 12.16 -9.25 -8.21
C LEU A 589 11.13 -10.02 -9.05
N GLU A 590 10.97 -9.65 -10.32
CA GLU A 590 10.19 -10.41 -11.28
C GLU A 590 11.10 -11.03 -12.35
N LEU A 591 11.04 -12.34 -12.53
CA LEU A 591 11.77 -13.06 -13.56
C LEU A 591 10.86 -13.41 -14.72
N ASN A 592 11.15 -12.91 -15.91
CA ASN A 592 10.33 -13.24 -17.07
C ASN A 592 10.87 -14.46 -17.82
N VAL A 593 10.14 -15.57 -17.69
CA VAL A 593 10.64 -16.93 -17.92
C VAL A 593 10.40 -17.40 -19.37
N VAL A 594 9.26 -17.07 -19.99
CA VAL A 594 8.86 -17.54 -21.33
C VAL A 594 7.90 -16.56 -22.01
N THR A 595 8.02 -16.36 -23.33
CA THR A 595 6.95 -15.82 -24.19
C THR A 595 6.15 -16.98 -24.80
N LEU A 596 4.91 -17.20 -24.36
CA LEU A 596 3.98 -18.13 -24.99
C LEU A 596 3.43 -17.50 -26.27
N SER A 597 3.81 -18.05 -27.43
CA SER A 597 3.22 -17.61 -28.69
C SER A 597 1.73 -17.94 -28.75
N GLY A 598 0.89 -16.93 -29.01
CA GLY A 598 -0.56 -17.01 -28.94
C GLY A 598 -1.17 -18.19 -29.72
N ASN A 599 -2.15 -18.88 -29.12
CA ASN A 599 -2.87 -19.98 -29.75
C ASN A 599 -4.11 -19.43 -30.49
N ALA A 600 -4.08 -19.43 -31.82
CA ALA A 600 -5.17 -18.96 -32.67
C ALA A 600 -6.50 -19.72 -32.49
N THR A 601 -6.52 -20.88 -31.83
CA THR A 601 -7.76 -21.65 -31.57
C THR A 601 -8.47 -21.24 -30.27
N THR A 602 -7.81 -20.52 -29.36
CA THR A 602 -8.38 -20.02 -28.08
C THR A 602 -8.64 -18.51 -28.09
N ASN A 603 -8.56 -17.85 -29.26
CA ASN A 603 -8.62 -16.38 -29.40
C ASN A 603 -7.55 -15.60 -28.60
N GLN A 604 -6.44 -16.24 -28.19
CA GLN A 604 -5.30 -15.50 -27.62
C GLN A 604 -4.36 -15.09 -28.76
N SER A 605 -4.39 -13.81 -29.13
CA SER A 605 -3.71 -13.25 -30.30
C SER A 605 -2.30 -12.67 -30.04
N GLU A 606 -1.80 -12.71 -28.81
CA GLU A 606 -0.54 -12.06 -28.43
C GLU A 606 0.41 -13.03 -27.72
N ASP A 607 1.71 -12.80 -27.91
CA ASP A 607 2.76 -13.51 -27.18
C ASP A 607 2.64 -13.14 -25.68
N ARG A 608 2.20 -14.07 -24.84
CA ARG A 608 2.07 -13.84 -23.39
C ARG A 608 3.40 -14.13 -22.70
N LEU A 609 4.01 -13.11 -22.11
CA LEU A 609 5.15 -13.29 -21.23
C LEU A 609 4.67 -13.82 -19.87
N ILE A 610 5.31 -14.87 -19.37
CA ILE A 610 5.07 -15.39 -18.01
C ILE A 610 6.14 -14.80 -17.10
N GLY A 611 5.72 -13.91 -16.20
CA GLY A 611 6.53 -13.41 -15.10
C GLY A 611 6.40 -14.31 -13.88
N LEU A 612 7.53 -14.63 -13.25
CA LEU A 612 7.61 -15.24 -11.93
C LEU A 612 7.97 -14.14 -10.93
N PRO A 613 6.97 -13.57 -10.23
CA PRO A 613 7.20 -12.55 -9.21
C PRO A 613 7.65 -13.21 -7.90
N ILE A 614 8.73 -12.70 -7.32
CA ILE A 614 9.37 -13.20 -6.10
C ILE A 614 9.37 -12.07 -5.06
N ALA A 615 8.89 -12.40 -3.86
CA ALA A 615 8.58 -11.48 -2.77
C ALA A 615 7.61 -10.37 -3.25
N THR A 616 6.32 -10.69 -3.22
CA THR A 616 5.23 -9.84 -3.70
C THR A 616 4.35 -9.39 -2.55
N ALA A 617 4.03 -8.10 -2.55
CA ALA A 617 3.02 -7.50 -1.71
C ALA A 617 2.02 -6.77 -2.60
N ALA A 618 0.72 -6.92 -2.31
CA ALA A 618 -0.31 -6.17 -3.03
C ALA A 618 -1.33 -5.59 -2.06
N VAL A 619 -1.85 -4.43 -2.41
CA VAL A 619 -2.88 -3.73 -1.63
C VAL A 619 -3.92 -3.10 -2.55
N LEU A 620 -5.16 -3.18 -2.10
CA LEU A 620 -6.28 -2.40 -2.58
C LEU A 620 -7.01 -1.87 -1.36
N ALA A 621 -7.41 -0.61 -1.37
CA ALA A 621 -8.38 -0.10 -0.42
C ALA A 621 -9.23 0.94 -1.13
N GLN A 622 -10.48 1.15 -0.72
CA GLN A 622 -11.26 2.22 -1.30
C GLN A 622 -10.64 3.57 -0.92
N HIS A 623 -10.69 4.51 -1.85
CA HIS A 623 -10.60 5.92 -1.53
C HIS A 623 -11.89 6.59 -1.97
N TRP A 624 -12.38 7.48 -1.13
CA TRP A 624 -13.58 8.25 -1.37
C TRP A 624 -13.17 9.73 -1.33
N ASP A 625 -13.39 10.43 -2.44
CA ASP A 625 -13.27 11.89 -2.48
C ASP A 625 -14.51 12.48 -1.79
N LEU A 626 -14.42 12.61 -0.47
CA LEU A 626 -15.53 13.09 0.34
C LEU A 626 -15.66 14.61 0.21
N ILE A 627 -16.89 15.06 -0.01
CA ILE A 627 -17.22 16.48 -0.06
C ILE A 627 -17.87 16.94 1.24
N ASP A 628 -17.76 18.23 1.53
CA ASP A 628 -18.45 18.84 2.66
C ASP A 628 -19.97 18.82 2.41
N LEU A 629 -20.70 18.25 3.37
CA LEU A 629 -22.15 18.22 3.44
C LEU A 629 -22.59 19.17 4.57
N ASP A 630 -23.08 20.34 4.17
CA ASP A 630 -23.59 21.34 5.10
C ASP A 630 -25.10 21.24 5.21
N LEU A 631 -25.61 21.28 6.44
CA LEU A 631 -27.04 21.47 6.70
C LEU A 631 -27.21 22.93 7.11
N ASN A 632 -28.21 23.61 6.57
CA ASN A 632 -28.70 24.92 7.00
C ASN A 632 -30.12 24.77 7.53
N VAL A 633 -30.43 25.43 8.65
CA VAL A 633 -31.72 25.28 9.30
C VAL A 633 -32.35 26.65 9.54
N ALA A 634 -33.61 26.81 9.14
CA ALA A 634 -34.40 27.98 9.46
C ALA A 634 -35.69 27.62 10.20
N ASN A 635 -36.17 28.56 11.01
CA ASN A 635 -37.49 28.55 11.60
C ASN A 635 -38.32 29.71 11.02
N VAL A 636 -39.48 29.40 10.44
CA VAL A 636 -40.39 30.37 9.83
C VAL A 636 -41.80 30.30 10.43
N GLY A 637 -42.56 31.37 10.26
CA GLY A 637 -43.88 31.51 10.88
C GLY A 637 -43.78 32.18 12.25
N SER A 638 -44.94 32.53 12.83
CA SER A 638 -44.91 33.35 14.04
C SER A 638 -44.31 32.61 15.22
N GLY A 639 -44.48 31.28 15.30
CA GLY A 639 -43.91 30.29 16.23
C GLY A 639 -44.11 30.54 17.73
N ARG A 640 -44.20 31.81 18.12
CA ARG A 640 -44.34 32.43 19.43
C ARG A 640 -43.43 31.85 20.51
N GLY A 641 -42.34 31.18 20.11
CA GLY A 641 -41.41 30.50 21.01
C GLY A 641 -41.73 29.02 21.28
N LEU A 642 -42.66 28.40 20.53
CA LEU A 642 -42.98 26.96 20.63
C LEU A 642 -41.74 26.07 20.43
N HIS A 643 -40.75 26.56 19.70
CA HIS A 643 -39.42 25.97 19.64
C HIS A 643 -38.39 27.08 19.63
N SER A 644 -37.51 27.11 20.63
CA SER A 644 -36.43 28.11 20.78
C SER A 644 -35.06 27.48 21.02
N ASP A 645 -35.02 26.16 21.18
CA ASP A 645 -33.80 25.38 21.33
C ASP A 645 -33.21 25.02 19.96
N GLY A 646 -32.02 24.41 19.98
CA GLY A 646 -31.39 23.85 18.78
C GLY A 646 -32.18 22.66 18.21
N TYR A 647 -31.84 22.25 16.99
CA TYR A 647 -32.35 21.01 16.38
C TYR A 647 -31.30 19.93 16.42
N THR A 648 -31.70 18.67 16.56
CA THR A 648 -30.81 17.53 16.36
C THR A 648 -31.37 16.66 15.26
N TYR A 649 -30.49 16.18 14.39
CA TYR A 649 -30.85 15.33 13.26
C TYR A 649 -30.04 14.04 13.29
N ASP A 650 -30.70 12.95 12.94
CA ASP A 650 -30.06 11.72 12.51
C ASP A 650 -29.86 11.81 10.99
N VAL A 651 -28.60 11.80 10.54
CA VAL A 651 -28.24 11.83 9.12
C VAL A 651 -27.69 10.46 8.76
N VAL A 652 -28.21 9.86 7.69
CA VAL A 652 -27.74 8.59 7.15
C VAL A 652 -27.44 8.79 5.68
N CYS A 653 -26.23 8.48 5.23
CA CYS A 653 -25.86 8.57 3.82
C CYS A 653 -25.25 7.27 3.34
N GLU A 654 -25.78 6.74 2.25
CA GLU A 654 -25.38 5.47 1.65
C GLU A 654 -25.11 5.67 0.16
N ALA A 655 -24.06 5.05 -0.35
CA ALA A 655 -23.75 4.93 -1.77
C ALA A 655 -23.31 3.50 -2.10
N ASP A 656 -23.18 3.17 -3.37
CA ASP A 656 -22.63 1.87 -3.77
C ASP A 656 -21.24 1.68 -3.13
N LYS A 657 -21.09 0.63 -2.33
CA LYS A 657 -19.86 0.28 -1.59
C LYS A 657 -19.39 1.32 -0.54
N TRP A 658 -20.20 2.32 -0.16
CA TRP A 658 -19.87 3.30 0.90
C TRP A 658 -21.05 3.54 1.84
N THR A 659 -20.83 3.30 3.13
CA THR A 659 -21.79 3.54 4.22
C THR A 659 -21.11 4.39 5.30
N GLY A 660 -20.67 5.59 4.91
CA GLY A 660 -19.80 6.42 5.76
C GLY A 660 -20.50 7.32 6.78
N ILE A 661 -21.83 7.50 6.67
CA ILE A 661 -22.61 8.21 7.69
C ILE A 661 -23.75 7.30 8.13
N ASP A 662 -23.58 6.63 9.27
CA ASP A 662 -24.60 5.83 9.95
C ASP A 662 -24.81 6.36 11.37
N ALA A 663 -25.96 7.01 11.59
CA ALA A 663 -26.34 7.63 12.86
C ALA A 663 -26.56 6.64 14.03
N THR A 664 -26.29 5.34 13.85
CA THR A 664 -26.29 4.37 14.96
C THR A 664 -25.04 4.45 15.85
N GLY A 665 -23.97 5.13 15.41
CA GLY A 665 -22.77 5.43 16.21
C GLY A 665 -22.39 6.92 16.19
N GLY A 666 -22.13 7.51 17.37
CA GLY A 666 -21.38 8.77 17.56
C GLY A 666 -21.98 10.10 17.07
N ASP A 667 -22.43 10.18 15.82
CA ASP A 667 -22.50 11.45 15.06
C ASP A 667 -23.94 11.94 14.84
N ARG A 668 -24.68 12.12 15.93
CA ARG A 668 -25.90 12.95 15.88
C ARG A 668 -25.53 14.39 15.60
N VAL A 669 -26.18 14.98 14.60
CA VAL A 669 -25.87 16.33 14.15
C VAL A 669 -26.70 17.31 14.96
N SER A 670 -26.06 18.04 15.87
CA SER A 670 -26.73 19.06 16.67
C SER A 670 -26.49 20.45 16.09
N TYR A 671 -27.59 21.15 15.88
CA TYR A 671 -27.67 22.48 15.31
C TYR A 671 -28.05 23.46 16.42
N ALA A 672 -27.10 24.29 16.84
CA ALA A 672 -27.30 25.21 17.96
C ALA A 672 -28.30 26.33 17.61
N ALA A 673 -29.04 26.82 18.61
CA ALA A 673 -30.05 27.86 18.43
C ALA A 673 -29.54 29.15 17.77
N GLY A 674 -28.26 29.51 18.00
CA GLY A 674 -27.62 30.69 17.39
C GLY A 674 -27.34 30.56 15.89
N ASN A 675 -27.41 29.35 15.34
CA ASN A 675 -27.16 29.06 13.92
C ASN A 675 -28.47 28.86 13.14
N ILE A 676 -29.63 28.98 13.79
CA ILE A 676 -30.94 28.82 13.16
C ILE A 676 -31.38 30.16 12.56
N GLY A 677 -31.60 30.18 11.24
CA GLY A 677 -32.09 31.35 10.52
C GLY A 677 -33.57 31.63 10.74
N THR A 678 -34.00 32.84 10.39
CA THR A 678 -35.41 33.25 10.41
C THR A 678 -36.14 32.96 9.09
N GLY A 679 -35.45 32.37 8.12
CA GLY A 679 -35.95 32.09 6.77
C GLY A 679 -34.82 32.07 5.75
N TYR A 680 -35.19 32.09 4.48
CA TYR A 680 -34.25 32.11 3.36
C TYR A 680 -34.58 33.26 2.42
N SER A 681 -33.55 33.93 1.91
CA SER A 681 -33.68 34.87 0.80
C SER A 681 -33.22 34.22 -0.50
N TYR A 682 -33.90 34.52 -1.61
CA TYR A 682 -33.53 34.05 -2.94
C TYR A 682 -33.15 35.24 -3.83
N THR A 683 -31.87 35.35 -4.16
CA THR A 683 -31.34 36.40 -5.05
C THR A 683 -30.34 35.79 -6.02
N SER A 684 -30.30 36.28 -7.27
CA SER A 684 -29.32 35.83 -8.28
C SER A 684 -29.17 34.30 -8.35
N THR A 685 -30.31 33.60 -8.41
CA THR A 685 -30.43 32.12 -8.45
C THR A 685 -29.91 31.35 -7.23
N GLN A 686 -29.59 32.02 -6.12
CA GLN A 686 -29.03 31.42 -4.91
C GLN A 686 -29.94 31.63 -3.69
N LEU A 687 -30.02 30.60 -2.85
CA LEU A 687 -30.63 30.61 -1.52
C LEU A 687 -29.59 31.01 -0.49
N ALA A 688 -29.95 31.95 0.39
CA ALA A 688 -29.12 32.34 1.52
C ALA A 688 -29.93 32.33 2.81
N LEU A 689 -29.36 31.75 3.87
CA LEU A 689 -29.97 31.75 5.19
C LEU A 689 -30.05 33.18 5.72
N THR A 690 -31.22 33.60 6.19
CA THR A 690 -31.45 34.95 6.73
C THR A 690 -31.37 34.94 8.25
N GLY A 691 -30.83 36.01 8.85
CA GLY A 691 -30.88 36.24 10.31
C GLY A 691 -29.73 35.64 11.11
N VAL A 692 -28.74 35.02 10.46
CA VAL A 692 -27.55 34.41 11.07
C VAL A 692 -26.29 34.92 10.36
N THR A 693 -25.19 35.10 11.11
CA THR A 693 -23.92 35.62 10.55
C THR A 693 -22.98 34.51 10.11
N ASP A 694 -22.96 33.38 10.83
CA ASP A 694 -22.17 32.18 10.52
C ASP A 694 -23.11 30.95 10.40
N PRO A 695 -23.73 30.73 9.23
CA PRO A 695 -24.57 29.57 8.98
C PRO A 695 -23.72 28.29 8.89
N GLY A 696 -24.28 27.13 9.24
CA GLY A 696 -23.61 25.84 9.08
C GLY A 696 -23.27 25.13 10.39
N LEU A 697 -22.70 23.93 10.24
CA LEU A 697 -22.15 23.14 11.33
C LEU A 697 -20.77 23.66 11.72
N ALA A 698 -20.41 23.54 13.01
CA ALA A 698 -19.05 23.90 13.46
C ALA A 698 -17.97 22.99 12.85
N THR A 699 -18.34 21.74 12.55
CA THR A 699 -17.55 20.77 11.78
C THR A 699 -18.45 20.24 10.67
N PRO A 700 -18.13 20.46 9.39
CA PRO A 700 -18.92 19.94 8.28
C PRO A 700 -18.99 18.41 8.32
N LEU A 701 -20.13 17.85 7.91
CA LEU A 701 -20.21 16.42 7.63
C LEU A 701 -19.47 16.16 6.32
N ARG A 702 -19.00 14.92 6.12
CA ARG A 702 -18.31 14.52 4.90
C ARG A 702 -19.01 13.33 4.25
N ALA A 703 -19.42 13.49 3.00
CA ALA A 703 -20.18 12.48 2.27
C ALA A 703 -19.66 12.28 0.85
N LEU A 704 -19.92 11.10 0.28
CA LEU A 704 -19.54 10.77 -1.10
C LEU A 704 -20.56 11.36 -2.11
N PRO A 705 -20.12 12.00 -3.21
CA PRO A 705 -20.99 12.31 -4.35
C PRO A 705 -21.77 11.08 -4.85
N GLY A 706 -23.01 11.26 -5.28
CA GLY A 706 -23.91 10.16 -5.67
C GLY A 706 -24.58 9.44 -4.50
N SER A 707 -24.20 9.72 -3.25
CA SER A 707 -24.86 9.11 -2.08
C SER A 707 -26.31 9.55 -1.92
N VAL A 708 -27.15 8.59 -1.50
CA VAL A 708 -28.52 8.81 -1.07
C VAL A 708 -28.49 9.08 0.42
N CYS A 709 -28.83 10.32 0.79
CA CYS A 709 -28.82 10.77 2.17
C CYS A 709 -30.26 10.95 2.69
N THR A 710 -30.51 10.53 3.93
CA THR A 710 -31.75 10.77 4.65
C THR A 710 -31.46 11.53 5.94
N VAL A 711 -32.12 12.66 6.12
CA VAL A 711 -32.04 13.50 7.31
C VAL A 711 -33.35 13.39 8.06
N THR A 712 -33.33 13.02 9.34
CA THR A 712 -34.52 12.85 10.17
C THR A 712 -34.38 13.61 11.48
N THR A 713 -35.41 14.37 11.85
CA THR A 713 -35.46 15.07 13.15
C THR A 713 -35.44 14.11 14.34
N ASN A 714 -34.61 14.39 15.35
CA ASN A 714 -34.50 13.58 16.57
C ASN A 714 -34.39 14.47 17.84
N PRO A 715 -35.35 14.41 18.79
CA PRO A 715 -36.57 13.61 18.73
C PRO A 715 -37.56 14.13 17.68
N PRO A 716 -38.54 13.31 17.27
CA PRO A 716 -39.60 13.76 16.38
C PRO A 716 -40.32 15.00 16.93
N LEU A 717 -40.66 15.94 16.03
CA LEU A 717 -41.38 17.15 16.41
C LEU A 717 -42.77 16.82 16.95
N SER A 718 -43.11 17.40 18.11
CA SER A 718 -44.35 17.11 18.82
C SER A 718 -45.53 17.95 18.29
N ALA A 719 -46.71 17.36 18.30
CA ALA A 719 -47.95 18.06 17.95
C ALA A 719 -48.37 19.01 19.08
N GLU A 720 -48.82 20.20 18.71
CA GLU A 720 -49.22 21.25 19.64
C GLU A 720 -50.60 21.81 19.30
N ALA A 721 -51.47 21.96 20.31
CA ALA A 721 -52.85 22.43 20.10
C ALA A 721 -52.92 23.86 19.52
N ALA A 722 -51.85 24.64 19.69
CA ALA A 722 -51.76 26.01 19.20
C ALA A 722 -51.45 26.12 17.69
N LEU A 723 -50.95 25.05 17.07
CA LEU A 723 -50.56 25.05 15.66
C LEU A 723 -51.78 24.88 14.75
N ARG A 724 -51.69 25.44 13.55
CA ARG A 724 -52.71 25.30 12.51
C ARG A 724 -52.83 23.85 12.06
N PRO A 725 -54.05 23.31 11.87
CA PRO A 725 -54.23 22.01 11.25
C PRO A 725 -53.95 22.12 9.74
N THR A 726 -53.09 21.25 9.23
CA THR A 726 -52.69 21.18 7.81
C THR A 726 -52.81 19.73 7.31
N GLY A 727 -52.65 19.47 6.00
CA GLY A 727 -52.67 18.13 5.39
C GLY A 727 -54.01 17.37 5.43
N ASP A 728 -53.98 16.14 4.93
CA ASP A 728 -55.15 15.24 4.84
C ASP A 728 -55.49 14.58 6.17
N THR A 729 -54.47 14.34 7.01
CA THR A 729 -54.60 13.92 8.40
C THR A 729 -54.39 15.15 9.26
N PRO A 730 -55.45 15.87 9.68
CA PRO A 730 -55.37 17.25 10.18
C PRO A 730 -54.82 17.36 11.62
N THR A 731 -53.67 16.76 11.87
CA THR A 731 -52.85 16.88 13.08
C THR A 731 -52.16 18.23 13.11
N ARG A 732 -52.06 18.82 14.29
CA ARG A 732 -51.46 20.13 14.51
C ARG A 732 -49.97 19.99 14.83
N THR A 733 -49.20 19.56 13.84
CA THR A 733 -47.74 19.38 13.93
C THR A 733 -47.01 20.47 13.15
N PRO A 734 -45.82 20.90 13.58
CA PRO A 734 -44.97 21.73 12.73
C PRO A 734 -44.71 21.00 11.42
N TYR A 735 -44.79 21.72 10.30
CA TYR A 735 -44.42 21.14 9.02
C TYR A 735 -42.97 21.52 8.72
N THR A 736 -42.22 20.55 8.24
CA THR A 736 -40.83 20.71 7.82
C THR A 736 -40.78 20.54 6.31
N TYR A 737 -39.94 21.33 5.65
CA TYR A 737 -39.70 21.17 4.23
C TYR A 737 -38.26 21.52 3.89
N PHE A 738 -37.82 21.02 2.74
CA PHE A 738 -36.51 21.30 2.17
C PHE A 738 -36.63 22.34 1.05
N LEU A 739 -35.63 23.22 0.93
CA LEU A 739 -35.51 24.17 -0.16
C LEU A 739 -34.30 23.86 -1.04
N ALA A 740 -34.54 23.82 -2.35
CA ALA A 740 -33.49 23.62 -3.35
C ALA A 740 -33.43 24.80 -4.34
N GLU A 741 -32.28 24.97 -4.95
CA GLU A 741 -32.06 25.97 -5.99
C GLU A 741 -32.38 25.42 -7.38
N SER A 742 -32.93 26.24 -8.27
CA SER A 742 -33.04 25.92 -9.70
C SER A 742 -32.85 27.17 -10.56
N SER A 743 -32.66 26.97 -11.87
CA SER A 743 -32.50 28.06 -12.85
C SER A 743 -33.76 28.92 -13.05
N VAL A 744 -34.92 28.46 -12.59
CA VAL A 744 -36.22 29.12 -12.76
C VAL A 744 -36.81 29.66 -11.44
N GLY A 745 -36.18 29.38 -10.30
CA GLY A 745 -36.66 29.78 -8.96
C GLY A 745 -36.33 28.75 -7.87
N PRO A 746 -36.64 29.03 -6.59
CA PRO A 746 -36.51 28.06 -5.52
C PRO A 746 -37.54 26.93 -5.69
N LEU A 747 -37.14 25.71 -5.32
CA LEU A 747 -37.98 24.52 -5.28
C LEU A 747 -38.20 24.11 -3.83
N ILE A 748 -39.29 23.40 -3.57
CA ILE A 748 -39.66 22.84 -2.27
C ILE A 748 -39.81 21.32 -2.35
N SER A 749 -39.49 20.62 -1.27
CA SER A 749 -39.79 19.19 -1.14
C SER A 749 -41.28 18.89 -1.23
N GLY A 750 -41.66 17.86 -1.99
CA GLY A 750 -42.98 17.26 -2.05
C GLY A 750 -43.00 15.87 -1.41
N VAL A 751 -43.69 14.92 -2.05
CA VAL A 751 -43.77 13.52 -1.58
C VAL A 751 -42.42 12.82 -1.68
N THR A 752 -42.07 12.04 -0.66
CA THR A 752 -40.95 11.08 -0.67
C THR A 752 -41.47 9.68 -0.99
N PRO A 753 -41.26 9.15 -2.21
CA PRO A 753 -41.68 7.79 -2.55
C PRO A 753 -40.84 6.75 -1.80
N ALA A 754 -41.41 5.57 -1.55
CA ALA A 754 -40.69 4.49 -0.88
C ALA A 754 -39.44 4.07 -1.68
N GLY A 755 -38.26 4.18 -1.05
CA GLY A 755 -36.97 3.82 -1.65
C GLY A 755 -36.49 4.78 -2.74
N ALA A 756 -37.00 6.02 -2.80
CA ALA A 756 -36.57 7.02 -3.75
C ALA A 756 -36.36 8.40 -3.07
N PRO A 757 -35.59 9.30 -3.70
CA PRO A 757 -35.41 10.66 -3.19
C PRO A 757 -36.72 11.44 -3.15
N THR A 758 -36.75 12.46 -2.29
CA THR A 758 -37.88 13.38 -2.16
C THR A 758 -38.04 14.19 -3.43
N ASN A 759 -39.26 14.24 -3.98
CA ASN A 759 -39.52 15.03 -5.17
C ASN A 759 -39.37 16.53 -4.86
N LEU A 760 -38.88 17.31 -5.82
CA LEU A 760 -38.79 18.76 -5.72
C LEU A 760 -39.80 19.41 -6.68
N GLU A 761 -40.55 20.37 -6.18
CA GLU A 761 -41.63 21.03 -6.89
C GLU A 761 -41.52 22.56 -6.80
N SER A 762 -42.10 23.28 -7.76
CA SER A 762 -42.14 24.76 -7.77
C SER A 762 -43.50 25.32 -7.33
N ALA A 763 -44.51 24.46 -7.16
CA ALA A 763 -45.84 24.86 -6.75
C ALA A 763 -45.85 25.24 -5.26
N GLY A 764 -46.50 26.36 -4.91
CA GLY A 764 -46.65 26.80 -3.52
C GLY A 764 -45.50 27.64 -2.95
N VAL A 765 -44.41 27.85 -3.71
CA VAL A 765 -43.28 28.72 -3.28
C VAL A 765 -43.43 30.12 -3.88
N ILE A 766 -43.32 31.14 -3.04
CA ILE A 766 -43.46 32.55 -3.41
C ILE A 766 -42.22 33.31 -2.97
N VAL A 767 -41.55 33.98 -3.91
CA VAL A 767 -40.48 34.94 -3.58
C VAL A 767 -41.11 36.32 -3.41
N GLY A 768 -41.05 36.86 -2.19
CA GLY A 768 -41.58 38.17 -1.85
C GLY A 768 -40.79 39.32 -2.49
N ALA A 769 -41.35 40.52 -2.44
CA ALA A 769 -40.68 41.73 -2.92
C ALA A 769 -39.42 42.10 -2.12
N ASP A 770 -39.29 41.56 -0.91
CA ASP A 770 -38.14 41.60 -0.01
C ASP A 770 -37.11 40.48 -0.28
N ALA A 771 -37.29 39.73 -1.36
CA ALA A 771 -36.52 38.55 -1.73
C ALA A 771 -36.62 37.37 -0.75
N GLN A 772 -37.49 37.43 0.27
CA GLN A 772 -37.71 36.31 1.18
C GLN A 772 -38.54 35.20 0.50
N VAL A 773 -38.23 33.96 0.83
CA VAL A 773 -38.93 32.78 0.34
C VAL A 773 -40.05 32.41 1.31
N TYR A 774 -41.28 32.44 0.81
CA TYR A 774 -42.50 32.07 1.53
C TYR A 774 -43.12 30.82 0.92
N VAL A 775 -43.81 30.05 1.75
CA VAL A 775 -44.54 28.86 1.33
C VAL A 775 -46.01 29.02 1.67
N ASP A 776 -46.88 28.71 0.71
CA ASP A 776 -48.31 28.71 0.93
C ASP A 776 -48.72 27.53 1.83
N ALA A 777 -49.08 27.81 3.08
CA ALA A 777 -49.51 26.81 4.04
C ALA A 777 -50.75 26.00 3.59
N SER A 778 -51.49 26.46 2.57
CA SER A 778 -52.65 25.73 2.01
C SER A 778 -52.25 24.57 1.09
N THR A 779 -50.99 24.50 0.65
CA THR A 779 -50.47 23.40 -0.17
C THR A 779 -49.74 22.34 0.65
N VAL A 780 -49.79 22.43 1.98
CA VAL A 780 -49.10 21.51 2.91
C VAL A 780 -49.82 20.17 2.94
N GLY A 781 -49.17 19.12 2.42
CA GLY A 781 -49.59 17.72 2.54
C GLY A 781 -49.13 17.06 3.85
N ASP A 782 -49.45 15.77 4.02
CA ASP A 782 -49.03 15.00 5.21
C ASP A 782 -47.53 14.66 5.17
N GLU A 783 -46.93 14.61 3.99
CA GLU A 783 -45.50 14.32 3.76
C GLU A 783 -44.56 15.27 4.52
N TRP A 784 -44.95 16.54 4.70
CA TRP A 784 -44.13 17.57 5.36
C TRP A 784 -44.16 17.45 6.89
N LYS A 785 -45.01 16.59 7.45
CA LYS A 785 -45.13 16.39 8.92
C LYS A 785 -44.18 15.32 9.44
N THR A 786 -43.56 14.55 8.55
CA THR A 786 -42.68 13.42 8.90
C THR A 786 -41.36 13.86 9.52
N GLY A 787 -40.93 15.10 9.25
CA GLY A 787 -39.64 15.62 9.72
C GLY A 787 -38.45 14.85 9.15
N SER A 788 -38.62 14.20 7.99
CA SER A 788 -37.61 13.40 7.32
C SER A 788 -37.53 13.77 5.83
N PHE A 789 -36.31 13.85 5.29
CA PHE A 789 -36.06 14.17 3.88
C PHE A 789 -34.97 13.27 3.33
N THR A 790 -35.24 12.64 2.19
CA THR A 790 -34.25 11.89 1.42
C THR A 790 -33.83 12.68 0.19
N PHE A 791 -32.53 12.81 -0.07
CA PHE A 791 -31.96 13.50 -1.23
C PHE A 791 -30.75 12.73 -1.79
N VAL A 792 -30.29 13.11 -2.99
CA VAL A 792 -29.09 12.55 -3.63
C VAL A 792 -28.07 13.66 -3.80
N ILE A 793 -26.83 13.40 -3.38
CA ILE A 793 -25.71 14.31 -3.66
C ILE A 793 -25.37 14.18 -5.15
N PRO A 794 -25.30 15.28 -5.93
CA PRO A 794 -24.91 15.21 -7.34
C PRO A 794 -23.52 14.58 -7.52
N ASP A 795 -23.35 13.74 -8.53
CA ASP A 795 -22.08 13.02 -8.81
C ASP A 795 -20.89 13.97 -9.07
N ASP A 796 -21.15 15.19 -9.55
CA ASP A 796 -20.15 16.21 -9.89
C ASP A 796 -20.02 17.32 -8.82
N ALA A 797 -20.65 17.16 -7.66
CA ALA A 797 -20.59 18.14 -6.58
C ALA A 797 -19.21 18.16 -5.92
N THR A 798 -18.72 19.36 -5.59
CA THR A 798 -17.49 19.58 -4.77
C THR A 798 -17.81 19.99 -3.33
N SER A 799 -19.06 20.37 -3.08
CA SER A 799 -19.70 20.60 -1.79
C SER A 799 -21.21 20.49 -1.99
N HIS A 800 -21.96 20.15 -0.94
CA HIS A 800 -23.41 20.08 -1.02
C HIS A 800 -24.06 20.72 0.21
N THR A 801 -25.07 21.56 -0.03
CA THR A 801 -25.78 22.26 1.04
C THR A 801 -27.23 21.88 1.07
N VAL A 802 -27.72 21.54 2.26
CA VAL A 802 -29.08 21.09 2.52
C VAL A 802 -29.83 22.17 3.30
N ASN A 803 -30.83 22.83 2.70
CA ASN A 803 -31.60 23.90 3.36
C ASN A 803 -32.92 23.36 3.94
N ILE A 804 -32.99 23.26 5.26
CA ILE A 804 -34.15 22.76 6.01
C ILE A 804 -34.92 23.96 6.58
N VAL A 805 -36.25 23.91 6.50
CA VAL A 805 -37.14 24.89 7.13
C VAL A 805 -38.17 24.18 8.00
N HIS A 806 -38.25 24.60 9.26
CA HIS A 806 -39.35 24.24 10.15
C HIS A 806 -40.33 25.41 10.25
N ALA A 807 -41.61 25.15 9.99
CA ALA A 807 -42.65 26.17 10.02
C ALA A 807 -43.63 25.97 11.19
N TYR A 808 -43.78 27.02 12.01
CA TYR A 808 -44.64 27.02 13.20
C TYR A 808 -45.74 28.07 13.06
N ASP A 809 -46.78 27.71 12.32
CA ASP A 809 -47.95 28.58 12.13
C ASP A 809 -48.92 28.45 13.29
N ILE A 810 -48.99 29.51 14.09
CA ILE A 810 -49.99 29.65 15.15
C ILE A 810 -51.36 29.84 14.53
N ASP A 811 -52.29 29.00 14.95
CA ASP A 811 -53.64 29.06 14.48
C ASP A 811 -54.41 30.23 15.09
N THR A 812 -55.47 30.63 14.40
CA THR A 812 -56.38 31.67 14.84
C THR A 812 -57.81 31.18 14.72
N ARG A 813 -58.68 31.66 15.62
CA ARG A 813 -60.12 31.43 15.51
C ARG A 813 -60.92 32.68 15.79
N ASP A 814 -62.13 32.70 15.28
CA ASP A 814 -63.07 33.77 15.57
C ASP A 814 -63.87 33.44 16.84
N ILE A 815 -64.29 34.49 17.56
CA ILE A 815 -65.18 34.38 18.72
C ILE A 815 -66.45 35.15 18.41
N VAL A 816 -67.57 34.44 18.31
CA VAL A 816 -68.87 35.00 17.93
C VAL A 816 -69.68 35.26 19.19
N VAL A 817 -69.89 36.53 19.50
CA VAL A 817 -70.68 36.95 20.66
C VAL A 817 -72.12 37.19 20.23
N THR A 818 -73.07 36.49 20.85
CA THR A 818 -74.51 36.54 20.52
C THR A 818 -75.33 37.05 21.71
N LYS A 819 -76.35 37.87 21.43
CA LYS A 819 -77.18 38.49 22.48
C LYS A 819 -78.57 37.89 22.57
N GLY A 820 -78.89 37.33 23.74
CA GLY A 820 -80.22 36.89 24.14
C GLY A 820 -80.82 37.73 25.28
N THR A 821 -82.13 37.56 25.49
CA THR A 821 -82.87 38.14 26.62
C THR A 821 -83.90 37.16 27.14
N ASP A 822 -84.03 37.03 28.45
CA ASP A 822 -85.11 36.29 29.12
C ASP A 822 -86.02 37.29 29.85
N GLY A 823 -87.30 37.34 29.48
CA GLY A 823 -88.25 38.39 29.91
C GLY A 823 -88.55 39.46 28.82
N PRO A 824 -89.36 40.48 29.13
CA PRO A 824 -89.80 41.49 28.17
C PRO A 824 -88.67 42.49 27.87
N ALA A 825 -87.84 42.18 26.88
CA ALA A 825 -86.87 43.14 26.37
C ALA A 825 -87.58 44.29 25.63
N ASP A 826 -87.07 45.51 25.79
CA ASP A 826 -87.55 46.65 25.02
C ASP A 826 -87.31 46.42 23.51
N VAL A 827 -88.36 46.60 22.72
CA VAL A 827 -88.29 46.45 21.26
C VAL A 827 -87.32 47.50 20.70
N GLY A 828 -86.17 47.04 20.19
CA GLY A 828 -85.11 47.91 19.64
C GLY A 828 -83.97 48.26 20.61
N ALA A 829 -83.86 47.58 21.76
CA ALA A 829 -82.74 47.74 22.68
C ALA A 829 -81.37 47.48 22.00
N ILE A 830 -80.39 48.32 22.33
CA ILE A 830 -79.00 48.22 21.88
C ILE A 830 -78.11 47.97 23.11
N TYR A 831 -77.20 47.00 23.00
CA TYR A 831 -76.28 46.59 24.04
C TYR A 831 -74.85 46.82 23.57
N ASN A 832 -74.04 47.49 24.40
CA ASN A 832 -72.67 47.85 24.06
C ASN A 832 -71.68 46.85 24.70
N PHE A 833 -70.78 46.32 23.89
CA PHE A 833 -69.79 45.32 24.30
C PHE A 833 -68.36 45.79 24.10
N GLN A 834 -67.51 45.37 25.03
CA GLN A 834 -66.06 45.45 24.91
C GLN A 834 -65.46 44.10 25.27
N TYR A 835 -64.33 43.77 24.68
CA TYR A 835 -63.58 42.56 24.94
C TYR A 835 -62.12 42.87 25.27
N SER A 836 -61.47 41.89 25.85
CA SER A 836 -60.06 41.89 26.20
C SER A 836 -59.44 40.55 25.81
N LEU A 837 -58.26 40.57 25.22
CA LEU A 837 -57.47 39.37 24.86
C LEU A 837 -56.25 39.18 25.77
N ASP A 838 -56.08 40.04 26.77
CA ASP A 838 -54.92 40.07 27.67
C ASP A 838 -55.33 39.89 29.14
N GLY A 839 -56.46 39.23 29.39
CA GLY A 839 -56.93 38.97 30.75
C GLY A 839 -57.48 40.21 31.47
N GLY A 840 -57.85 41.27 30.74
CA GLY A 840 -58.53 42.45 31.23
C GLY A 840 -57.65 43.69 31.41
N THR A 841 -56.38 43.65 30.95
CA THR A 841 -55.47 44.80 31.05
C THR A 841 -55.78 45.87 30.01
N THR A 842 -56.22 45.49 28.81
CA THR A 842 -56.71 46.39 27.77
C THR A 842 -58.10 45.97 27.29
N TRP A 843 -58.92 46.95 26.94
CA TRP A 843 -60.31 46.74 26.51
C TRP A 843 -60.56 47.46 25.18
N GLY A 844 -61.16 46.76 24.23
CA GLY A 844 -61.57 47.30 22.94
C GLY A 844 -62.80 46.57 22.39
N PRO A 845 -63.45 47.07 21.34
CA PRO A 845 -63.16 48.33 20.67
C PRO A 845 -63.62 49.55 21.49
N ASP A 846 -63.06 50.72 21.16
CA ASP A 846 -63.52 52.03 21.61
C ASP A 846 -63.80 52.89 20.36
N PRO A 847 -65.07 53.21 20.04
CA PRO A 847 -66.28 52.94 20.83
C PRO A 847 -66.65 51.45 20.85
N ALA A 848 -67.40 51.05 21.88
CA ALA A 848 -67.90 49.69 22.08
C ALA A 848 -68.79 49.20 20.92
N ASP A 849 -68.80 47.89 20.69
CA ASP A 849 -69.63 47.26 19.66
C ASP A 849 -71.09 47.22 20.11
N ALA A 850 -71.98 47.81 19.32
CA ALA A 850 -73.40 47.94 19.61
C ALA A 850 -74.21 46.87 18.87
N ILE A 851 -74.85 45.95 19.60
CA ILE A 851 -75.70 44.89 19.03
C ILE A 851 -77.12 44.92 19.60
N SER A 852 -78.12 44.57 18.79
CA SER A 852 -79.51 44.42 19.23
C SER A 852 -79.80 43.01 19.77
N THR A 853 -80.95 42.81 20.42
CA THR A 853 -81.44 41.47 20.79
C THR A 853 -81.48 40.54 19.56
N GLY A 854 -80.90 39.34 19.67
CA GLY A 854 -80.76 38.38 18.58
C GLY A 854 -79.62 38.68 17.59
N GLY A 855 -78.91 39.80 17.77
CA GLY A 855 -77.73 40.16 16.98
C GLY A 855 -76.44 39.54 17.51
N SER A 856 -75.37 39.71 16.74
CA SER A 856 -74.03 39.22 17.07
C SER A 856 -72.92 40.14 16.54
N PHE A 857 -71.74 40.05 17.14
CA PHE A 857 -70.49 40.57 16.58
C PHE A 857 -69.39 39.50 16.68
N THR A 858 -68.33 39.66 15.89
CA THR A 858 -67.23 38.70 15.81
C THR A 858 -65.92 39.35 16.23
N ILE A 859 -65.24 38.75 17.18
CA ILE A 859 -63.83 39.04 17.47
C ILE A 859 -63.01 38.17 16.52
N ALA A 860 -62.52 38.77 15.44
CA ALA A 860 -61.88 38.02 14.35
C ALA A 860 -60.39 37.72 14.64
N GLY A 861 -59.92 36.57 14.16
CA GLY A 861 -58.50 36.23 14.07
C GLY A 861 -57.79 36.12 15.42
N VAL A 862 -58.46 35.65 16.47
CA VAL A 862 -57.88 35.52 17.81
C VAL A 862 -56.87 34.36 17.81
N PRO A 863 -55.58 34.61 18.09
CA PRO A 863 -54.59 33.54 18.18
C PRO A 863 -54.88 32.58 19.35
N LEU A 864 -54.51 31.31 19.21
CA LEU A 864 -54.73 30.35 20.29
C LEU A 864 -53.83 30.60 21.52
N ILE A 865 -52.63 31.16 21.33
CA ILE A 865 -51.65 31.43 22.40
C ILE A 865 -51.09 32.85 22.36
N ASP A 866 -50.69 33.35 23.53
CA ASP A 866 -50.04 34.65 23.72
C ASP A 866 -48.63 34.68 23.11
N SER A 867 -48.22 35.84 22.59
CA SER A 867 -46.92 36.06 21.96
C SER A 867 -45.76 36.18 22.94
N THR A 868 -46.01 36.38 24.24
CA THR A 868 -44.94 36.59 25.24
C THR A 868 -44.79 35.46 26.25
N THR A 869 -45.85 34.72 26.55
CA THR A 869 -45.86 33.71 27.63
C THR A 869 -46.17 32.28 27.17
N LEU A 870 -46.45 32.06 25.88
CA LEU A 870 -46.92 30.76 25.33
C LEU A 870 -48.20 30.21 25.99
N ALA A 871 -48.83 30.98 26.88
CA ALA A 871 -50.06 30.59 27.55
C ALA A 871 -51.25 30.77 26.59
N PRO A 872 -52.33 29.97 26.74
CA PRO A 872 -53.56 30.19 25.99
C PRO A 872 -54.08 31.63 26.15
N ILE A 873 -54.49 32.26 25.05
CA ILE A 873 -55.03 33.63 25.11
C ILE A 873 -56.26 33.65 26.00
N SER A 874 -56.24 34.54 26.98
CA SER A 874 -57.32 34.72 27.96
C SER A 874 -58.28 35.79 27.47
N VAL A 875 -59.53 35.39 27.23
CA VAL A 875 -60.57 36.25 26.67
C VAL A 875 -61.55 36.64 27.77
N LEU A 876 -61.87 37.93 27.83
CA LEU A 876 -63.01 38.45 28.57
C LEU A 876 -63.89 39.28 27.65
N VAL A 877 -65.19 39.25 27.91
CA VAL A 877 -66.16 40.15 27.29
C VAL A 877 -66.95 40.82 28.40
N ARG A 878 -67.24 42.10 28.23
CA ARG A 878 -68.06 42.88 29.15
C ARG A 878 -69.15 43.63 28.40
N GLU A 879 -70.32 43.72 29.03
CA GLU A 879 -71.48 44.45 28.55
C GLU A 879 -71.69 45.68 29.44
N GLU A 880 -71.95 46.84 28.83
CA GLU A 880 -72.35 48.03 29.56
C GLU A 880 -73.80 47.88 30.06
N VAL A 881 -73.99 47.89 31.39
CA VAL A 881 -75.29 47.67 32.03
C VAL A 881 -75.49 48.59 33.25
N PRO A 882 -76.73 49.06 33.51
CA PRO A 882 -77.02 49.90 34.68
C PRO A 882 -76.63 49.25 36.02
N ALA A 883 -76.37 50.07 37.04
CA ALA A 883 -75.97 49.59 38.36
C ALA A 883 -77.02 48.64 39.01
N PRO A 884 -76.60 47.63 39.81
CA PRO A 884 -77.50 46.64 40.40
C PRO A 884 -78.53 47.31 41.33
N GLY A 885 -79.82 46.99 41.14
CA GLY A 885 -80.93 47.52 41.96
C GLY A 885 -81.75 48.64 41.31
N ALA A 886 -81.36 49.14 40.13
CA ALA A 886 -82.12 50.13 39.35
C ALA A 886 -83.10 49.49 38.33
N GLY A 887 -83.53 48.25 38.53
CA GLY A 887 -84.31 47.48 37.54
C GLY A 887 -83.49 46.94 36.36
N GLY A 888 -82.16 46.91 36.47
CA GLY A 888 -81.25 46.35 35.46
C GLY A 888 -81.30 44.81 35.39
N PRO A 889 -80.90 44.22 34.26
CA PRO A 889 -80.91 42.77 34.07
C PRO A 889 -79.81 42.05 34.83
N GLU A 890 -80.02 40.78 35.16
CA GLU A 890 -78.96 39.84 35.51
C GLU A 890 -78.35 39.27 34.23
N VAL A 891 -77.02 39.30 34.09
CA VAL A 891 -76.33 38.90 32.85
C VAL A 891 -75.68 37.54 33.02
N PHE A 892 -76.07 36.59 32.17
CA PHE A 892 -75.51 35.24 32.11
C PHE A 892 -74.65 35.06 30.87
N TRP A 893 -73.54 34.35 31.03
CA TRP A 893 -72.58 34.08 29.97
C TRP A 893 -72.46 32.57 29.78
N ALA A 894 -72.48 32.10 28.54
CA ALA A 894 -72.23 30.70 28.22
C ALA A 894 -71.29 30.59 27.01
N VAL A 895 -70.27 29.73 27.12
CA VAL A 895 -69.33 29.44 26.05
C VAL A 895 -69.65 28.05 25.49
N ASP A 896 -69.92 27.96 24.19
CA ASP A 896 -70.38 26.76 23.49
C ASP A 896 -71.52 26.04 24.25
N GLY A 897 -72.46 26.81 24.79
CA GLY A 897 -73.60 26.29 25.55
C GLY A 897 -73.28 25.81 26.98
N THR A 898 -72.06 26.00 27.46
CA THR A 898 -71.68 25.75 28.85
C THR A 898 -71.65 27.05 29.64
N ASP A 899 -72.43 27.12 30.72
CA ASP A 899 -72.49 28.32 31.56
C ASP A 899 -71.13 28.64 32.19
N LEU A 900 -70.74 29.90 32.09
CA LEU A 900 -69.60 30.43 32.81
C LEU A 900 -70.00 30.79 34.25
N PRO A 901 -69.06 30.69 35.22
CA PRO A 901 -69.30 31.18 36.57
C PRO A 901 -69.74 32.66 36.56
N PRO A 902 -70.67 33.05 37.44
CA PRO A 902 -71.10 34.44 37.53
C PRO A 902 -69.96 35.30 38.10
N GLU A 903 -69.70 36.44 37.45
CA GLU A 903 -68.76 37.47 37.92
C GLU A 903 -69.54 38.67 38.47
N PRO A 904 -69.04 39.34 39.53
CA PRO A 904 -69.71 40.51 40.11
C PRO A 904 -69.71 41.71 39.16
N HIS A 905 -70.86 42.38 39.06
CA HIS A 905 -71.01 43.67 38.36
C HIS A 905 -70.21 44.76 39.06
N ASP A 906 -69.49 45.58 38.29
CA ASP A 906 -68.55 46.58 38.81
C ASP A 906 -69.12 48.01 38.96
N GLY A 907 -70.44 48.16 38.77
CA GLY A 907 -71.16 49.43 38.79
C GLY A 907 -71.43 50.02 37.41
N THR A 908 -70.74 49.56 36.34
CA THR A 908 -70.95 50.01 34.95
C THR A 908 -71.00 48.86 33.95
N TYR A 909 -70.31 47.76 34.23
CA TYR A 909 -70.22 46.61 33.35
C TYR A 909 -70.55 45.29 34.07
N ALA A 910 -71.25 44.41 33.36
CA ALA A 910 -71.27 42.99 33.64
C ALA A 910 -70.17 42.32 32.81
N ARG A 911 -69.40 41.40 33.41
CA ARG A 911 -68.26 40.75 32.75
C ARG A 911 -68.46 39.25 32.69
N SER A 912 -67.91 38.61 31.67
CA SER A 912 -67.75 37.16 31.63
C SER A 912 -66.63 36.74 32.60
N ALA A 913 -66.70 35.50 33.10
CA ALA A 913 -65.51 34.84 33.63
C ALA A 913 -64.47 34.66 32.52
N VAL A 914 -63.19 34.54 32.89
CA VAL A 914 -62.10 34.31 31.93
C VAL A 914 -62.26 32.95 31.27
N PHE A 915 -62.22 32.92 29.93
CA PHE A 915 -62.14 31.69 29.15
C PHE A 915 -60.98 31.74 28.15
N LYS A 916 -60.57 30.58 27.64
CA LYS A 916 -59.38 30.44 26.78
C LYS A 916 -59.76 30.44 25.31
N ALA A 917 -58.99 31.13 24.48
CA ALA A 917 -59.11 31.06 23.02
C ALA A 917 -58.76 29.68 22.45
N GLY A 918 -58.08 28.80 23.20
CA GLY A 918 -57.87 27.40 22.82
C GLY A 918 -58.92 26.42 23.34
N LEU A 919 -59.99 26.89 23.98
CA LEU A 919 -60.97 26.01 24.62
C LEU A 919 -61.59 25.04 23.60
N GLY A 920 -61.56 23.74 23.90
CA GLY A 920 -62.09 22.67 23.04
C GLY A 920 -61.14 22.21 21.94
N ILE A 921 -59.98 22.85 21.75
CA ILE A 921 -58.97 22.47 20.76
C ILE A 921 -57.90 21.60 21.43
N THR A 922 -57.52 20.53 20.74
CA THR A 922 -56.45 19.59 21.14
C THR A 922 -55.48 19.41 19.98
N ALA A 923 -54.33 18.79 20.23
CA ALA A 923 -53.32 18.52 19.19
C ALA A 923 -53.84 17.65 18.01
N VAL A 924 -54.94 16.92 18.21
CA VAL A 924 -55.59 16.06 17.20
C VAL A 924 -56.86 16.69 16.59
N SER A 925 -57.18 17.95 16.92
CA SER A 925 -58.37 18.62 16.40
C SER A 925 -58.23 18.97 14.92
N ALA A 926 -59.09 18.37 14.10
CA ALA A 926 -59.09 18.44 12.65
C ALA A 926 -59.43 19.81 12.04
N SER A 927 -60.05 20.69 12.82
CA SER A 927 -60.44 22.02 12.42
C SER A 927 -60.40 22.96 13.61
N THR A 928 -60.63 24.24 13.33
CA THR A 928 -60.64 25.32 14.31
C THR A 928 -61.97 26.02 14.22
N PRO A 929 -63.04 25.44 14.81
CA PRO A 929 -64.35 26.06 14.78
C PRO A 929 -64.33 27.40 15.55
N ASP A 930 -65.19 28.31 15.12
CA ASP A 930 -65.49 29.53 15.84
C ASP A 930 -66.01 29.20 17.25
N LEU A 931 -65.63 30.01 18.22
CA LEU A 931 -66.13 29.86 19.59
C LEU A 931 -67.38 30.70 19.79
N ALA A 932 -68.48 30.07 20.19
CA ALA A 932 -69.72 30.79 20.46
C ALA A 932 -69.76 31.27 21.91
N LEU A 933 -69.91 32.58 22.11
CA LEU A 933 -70.20 33.18 23.41
C LEU A 933 -71.65 33.71 23.40
N ALA A 934 -72.52 33.11 24.19
CA ALA A 934 -73.89 33.59 24.38
C ALA A 934 -73.98 34.47 25.63
N VAL A 935 -74.60 35.64 25.49
CA VAL A 935 -74.84 36.59 26.58
C VAL A 935 -76.34 36.77 26.72
N THR A 936 -76.89 36.46 27.90
CA THR A 936 -78.34 36.52 28.15
C THR A 936 -78.64 37.50 29.27
N ASN A 937 -79.45 38.53 28.99
CA ASN A 937 -79.99 39.42 30.02
C ASN A 937 -81.33 38.89 30.52
N ALA A 938 -81.39 38.47 31.77
CA ALA A 938 -82.63 38.10 32.44
C ALA A 938 -83.20 39.33 33.16
N TYR A 939 -84.41 39.74 32.76
CA TYR A 939 -85.13 40.84 33.41
C TYR A 939 -86.11 40.26 34.43
N PRO A 940 -86.14 40.75 35.68
CA PRO A 940 -87.10 40.29 36.66
C PRO A 940 -88.53 40.59 36.20
N VAL A 941 -89.35 39.56 36.05
CA VAL A 941 -90.79 39.71 35.83
C VAL A 941 -91.45 39.92 37.18
N ASP A 942 -91.85 41.17 37.47
CA ASP A 942 -92.62 41.48 38.67
C ASP A 942 -94.06 40.97 38.47
N VAL A 943 -94.33 39.74 38.92
CA VAL A 943 -95.68 39.17 38.88
C VAL A 943 -96.46 39.71 40.07
N ASP A 944 -97.20 40.80 39.85
CA ASP A 944 -98.19 41.30 40.80
C ASP A 944 -99.37 40.30 40.91
N PHE A 945 -99.20 39.31 41.78
CA PHE A 945 -100.26 38.35 42.13
C PHE A 945 -101.52 39.04 42.68
N GLU A 946 -101.41 40.26 43.21
CA GLU A 946 -102.55 41.04 43.69
C GLU A 946 -103.41 41.52 42.50
N ALA A 947 -102.82 41.94 41.39
CA ALA A 947 -103.54 42.41 40.19
C ALA A 947 -104.15 41.28 39.35
N MET A 948 -103.65 40.04 39.45
CA MET A 948 -104.12 38.90 38.65
C MET A 948 -105.31 38.13 39.26
N LEU A 949 -105.80 38.52 40.46
CA LEU A 949 -106.97 37.92 41.09
C LEU A 949 -108.27 38.71 40.80
N PRO A 950 -109.36 38.07 40.32
CA PRO A 950 -110.67 38.72 40.21
C PRO A 950 -111.17 39.18 41.58
N ALA A 951 -111.85 40.34 41.65
CA ALA A 951 -112.35 40.94 42.90
C ALA A 951 -113.20 40.00 43.77
N THR A 952 -113.83 38.97 43.19
CA THR A 952 -114.60 37.93 43.88
C THR A 952 -113.75 36.87 44.61
N GLY A 953 -112.47 36.71 44.27
CA GLY A 953 -111.53 35.79 44.93
C GLY A 953 -110.92 36.34 46.23
N ARG A 954 -110.78 37.66 46.34
CA ARG A 954 -110.15 38.34 47.49
C ARG A 954 -110.98 38.25 48.79
N THR A 955 -112.31 38.18 48.70
CA THR A 955 -113.19 38.06 49.88
C THR A 955 -113.42 36.61 50.34
N SER A 956 -113.33 35.65 49.42
CA SER A 956 -113.70 34.25 49.70
C SER A 956 -112.62 33.49 50.48
N LEU A 957 -111.34 33.81 50.26
CA LEU A 957 -110.21 33.19 50.97
C LEU A 957 -110.14 33.62 52.45
N VAL A 958 -110.48 34.88 52.75
CA VAL A 958 -110.50 35.43 54.12
C VAL A 958 -111.58 34.77 54.99
N TRP A 959 -112.73 34.44 54.40
CA TRP A 959 -113.79 33.70 55.11
C TRP A 959 -113.42 32.24 55.39
N VAL A 960 -112.71 31.57 54.49
CA VAL A 960 -112.28 30.17 54.67
C VAL A 960 -111.20 30.05 55.76
N PHE A 961 -110.21 30.94 55.79
CA PHE A 961 -109.22 30.98 56.87
C PHE A 961 -109.82 31.49 58.20
N GLY A 962 -110.75 32.44 58.16
CA GLY A 962 -111.44 32.97 59.35
C GLY A 962 -112.36 31.95 60.03
N MET A 963 -113.16 31.18 59.26
CA MET A 963 -113.99 30.10 59.83
C MET A 963 -113.18 28.91 60.32
N GLY A 964 -112.08 28.56 59.64
CA GLY A 964 -111.17 27.50 60.09
C GLY A 964 -110.51 27.82 61.44
N LEU A 965 -110.11 29.08 61.67
CA LEU A 965 -109.53 29.54 62.93
C LEU A 965 -110.56 29.55 64.08
N LEU A 966 -111.82 29.93 63.80
CA LEU A 966 -112.90 29.94 64.79
C LEU A 966 -113.33 28.53 65.23
N LEU A 967 -113.35 27.55 64.32
CA LEU A 967 -113.61 26.15 64.65
C LEU A 967 -112.49 25.54 65.49
N ALA A 968 -111.22 25.88 65.19
CA ALA A 968 -110.07 25.44 65.98
C ALA A 968 -110.05 26.05 67.39
N LEU A 969 -110.40 27.33 67.54
CA LEU A 969 -110.53 28.01 68.85
C LEU A 969 -111.72 27.49 69.67
N GLY A 970 -112.83 27.13 69.01
CA GLY A 970 -113.98 26.48 69.64
C GLY A 970 -113.64 25.09 70.20
N ALA A 971 -112.93 24.27 69.43
CA ALA A 971 -112.45 22.95 69.87
C ALA A 971 -111.45 23.05 71.04
N LEU A 972 -110.55 24.03 71.00
CA LEU A 972 -109.59 24.30 72.08
C LEU A 972 -110.29 24.78 73.37
N SER A 973 -111.32 25.62 73.26
CA SER A 973 -112.10 26.11 74.40
C SER A 973 -112.92 25.00 75.07
N PHE A 974 -113.50 24.08 74.27
CA PHE A 974 -114.24 22.92 74.78
C PHE A 974 -113.31 21.90 75.47
N PHE A 975 -112.09 21.73 74.94
CA PHE A 975 -111.04 20.91 75.54
C PHE A 975 -110.52 21.48 76.89
N ILE A 976 -110.43 22.81 77.03
CA ILE A 976 -110.03 23.45 78.29
C ILE A 976 -111.16 23.41 79.33
N TYR A 977 -112.43 23.50 78.92
CA TYR A 977 -113.58 23.43 79.83
C TYR A 977 -113.83 22.01 80.39
N SER A 978 -113.59 20.95 79.62
CA SER A 978 -113.78 19.56 80.07
C SER A 978 -112.73 19.07 81.09
N ARG A 979 -111.66 19.83 81.35
CA ARG A 979 -110.58 19.51 82.30
C ARG A 979 -110.66 20.23 83.65
N ARG A 980 -111.70 21.05 83.90
CA ARG A 980 -111.91 21.79 85.16
C ARG A 980 -113.20 21.40 85.92
N ARG A 981 -113.72 20.19 85.70
CA ARG A 981 -114.69 19.54 86.60
C ARG A 981 -114.29 18.11 86.89
#